data_AF-A0A7X6SS58-F1
#
_entry.id   AF-A0A7X6SS58-F1
#
_cell.length_a   1.000
_cell.length_b   1.000
_cell.length_c   1.000
_cell.angle_alpha   90.00
_cell.angle_beta   90.00
_cell.angle_gamma   90.00
#
_symmetry.space_group_name_H-M   'P 1'
#
loop_
_entity.id
_entity.type
_entity.pdbx_description
1 polymer ?
#
loop_
_entity_poly.entity_id
_entity_poly.type
_entity_poly.pdbx_seq_one_letter_code
_entity_poly.pdbx_strand_id
1 'polypeptide(L)'
;GASFFIENGARYHPVSGGTSPYDAIANQPTSRNTTYFVKTAATGMKEELYQGNISDPLEFGNLVVDRSNGYEVRLTSASGRINESVILDINGSASVLSGILNQNLYTIRTWGAITNNDRMGVWMPGVTPSRAQIQFVENPALTLSTSQDAVFGNVQVNVTPPSVLTLTSDVYIERMEYVKGLIYLKNHNLKIDNLWNLEVDLFEDIPATSFLRVLNNGRSGNSMIYTDGKASDGGLTLRIAANSQAENENNILNNFGPVTFPVGFTPNAGTVLYFRPAQIVVRNITSPGYITVRPVMGQLKTTDQSGGEILQHYWRVSNSGFTSLPLVSYRFYFRRQTGVANVDLSAGSTAESQYVPGKVLDQNPYTRLFEPLADNDIIRNVGPSNTRVITFNGTSNNGLFSPSSAGFTLENANYTAGVSPRFTGSPIHYYSNPAGGNWHATGTWDVGSKGSGTHAVPTTGSIVHIYNDNTDPNIQNVGRINVQSAGMPYFPAEIIFEMPNIPVEQSNSENIPRLQFHAAGTYDLGFVRGRGMISYGANSLITNGDFGDFGTNPGSYYLFFNGPSQLTTIPAPIPNMMIEYSANINQNIVINYDLIIQGNATVQPLQDIDIRRDLILGFWQGATFQFPATGRAVKVTVGRDIDFTREPYP
;
A
#
# COMPACT_ATOMS: atom_id res chain seq x y z
N GLY A 1 27.48 -8.98 31.54
CA GLY A 1 28.29 -8.12 30.66
C GLY A 1 27.36 -7.11 30.04
N ALA A 2 27.73 -5.84 30.03
CA ALA A 2 26.85 -4.67 29.85
C ALA A 2 26.18 -4.54 28.46
N SER A 3 26.04 -5.62 27.71
CA SER A 3 25.58 -5.63 26.32
C SER A 3 24.15 -6.14 26.15
N PHE A 4 23.61 -6.80 27.18
CA PHE A 4 22.21 -7.20 27.20
C PHE A 4 21.71 -7.22 28.65
N PHE A 5 20.43 -6.91 28.84
CA PHE A 5 19.75 -7.09 30.11
C PHE A 5 18.50 -7.94 29.91
N ILE A 6 18.15 -8.67 30.96
CA ILE A 6 16.97 -9.52 31.04
C ILE A 6 16.08 -8.92 32.14
N GLU A 7 14.77 -8.81 31.88
CA GLU A 7 13.81 -8.26 32.84
C GLU A 7 13.86 -8.96 34.21
N ASN A 8 13.65 -8.18 35.27
CA ASN A 8 13.62 -8.70 36.63
C ASN A 8 12.46 -9.69 36.80
N GLY A 9 12.74 -10.87 37.37
CA GLY A 9 11.75 -11.94 37.51
C GLY A 9 11.66 -12.90 36.32
N ALA A 10 12.50 -12.72 35.29
CA ALA A 10 12.55 -13.61 34.15
C ALA A 10 12.91 -15.05 34.55
N ARG A 11 12.08 -16.01 34.10
CA ARG A 11 12.34 -17.45 34.19
C ARG A 11 12.63 -18.01 32.79
N TYR A 12 13.80 -18.59 32.59
CA TYR A 12 14.11 -19.40 31.40
C TYR A 12 13.93 -20.87 31.78
N HIS A 13 13.10 -21.59 31.03
CA HIS A 13 12.87 -23.01 31.24
C HIS A 13 13.66 -23.81 30.19
N PRO A 14 14.47 -24.80 30.58
CA PRO A 14 15.11 -25.68 29.62
C PRO A 14 14.05 -26.54 28.93
N VAL A 15 14.09 -26.58 27.60
CA VAL A 15 13.16 -27.35 26.74
C VAL A 15 13.42 -28.85 26.83
N SER A 16 14.62 -29.25 27.26
CA SER A 16 14.91 -30.65 27.59
C SER A 16 14.39 -30.99 28.99
N GLY A 17 13.18 -31.59 29.05
CA GLY A 17 12.71 -32.33 30.23
C GLY A 17 11.87 -31.57 31.26
N GLY A 18 11.28 -30.41 30.94
CA GLY A 18 10.45 -29.64 31.87
C GLY A 18 8.94 -29.65 31.54
N THR A 19 8.10 -29.86 32.56
CA THR A 19 6.63 -29.64 32.51
C THR A 19 6.26 -28.28 33.14
N SER A 20 6.13 -27.21 32.34
CA SER A 20 5.41 -25.97 32.74
C SER A 20 5.36 -24.91 31.62
N PRO A 21 4.37 -24.00 31.63
CA PRO A 21 3.18 -24.05 30.80
C PRO A 21 3.48 -23.68 29.35
N TYR A 22 3.34 -24.66 28.45
CA TYR A 22 3.32 -24.46 27.02
C TYR A 22 1.88 -24.28 26.55
N ASP A 23 1.65 -23.42 25.54
CA ASP A 23 0.36 -23.40 24.85
C ASP A 23 0.18 -24.74 24.11
N ALA A 24 -1.01 -25.33 24.23
CA ALA A 24 -1.31 -26.68 23.75
C ALA A 24 -1.35 -26.81 22.21
N ILE A 25 -1.28 -25.70 21.48
CA ILE A 25 -1.44 -25.62 20.02
C ILE A 25 -0.06 -25.48 19.36
N ALA A 26 0.86 -24.70 19.93
CA ALA A 26 2.15 -24.38 19.33
C ALA A 26 3.38 -24.89 20.12
N ASN A 27 3.18 -25.54 21.28
CA ASN A 27 4.25 -25.89 22.22
C ASN A 27 5.10 -24.66 22.61
N GLN A 28 4.47 -23.48 22.73
CA GLN A 28 5.15 -22.21 23.00
C GLN A 28 5.04 -21.81 24.47
N PRO A 29 6.07 -21.19 25.08
CA PRO A 29 5.99 -20.70 26.45
C PRO A 29 4.84 -19.69 26.64
N THR A 30 3.99 -19.91 27.64
CA THR A 30 2.86 -19.00 27.99
C THR A 30 3.30 -17.76 28.77
N SER A 31 4.51 -17.76 29.35
CA SER A 31 5.15 -16.57 29.92
C SER A 31 6.33 -16.14 29.04
N ARG A 32 6.40 -14.85 28.71
CA ARG A 32 7.38 -14.29 27.76
C ARG A 32 8.12 -13.14 28.40
N ASN A 33 9.38 -13.35 28.76
CA ASN A 33 10.27 -12.28 29.22
C ASN A 33 10.86 -11.56 28.01
N THR A 34 11.21 -10.29 28.16
CA THR A 34 11.90 -9.55 27.10
C THR A 34 13.42 -9.56 27.32
N THR A 35 14.16 -9.97 26.29
CA THR A 35 15.62 -9.85 26.22
C THR A 35 15.97 -8.58 25.44
N TYR A 36 16.69 -7.66 26.08
CA TYR A 36 17.12 -6.40 25.46
C TYR A 36 18.61 -6.43 25.14
N PHE A 37 18.96 -6.10 23.90
CA PHE A 37 20.31 -5.85 23.45
C PHE A 37 20.48 -4.33 23.32
N VAL A 38 20.98 -3.70 24.38
CA VAL A 38 21.15 -2.24 24.46
C VAL A 38 22.61 -1.82 24.34
N LYS A 39 22.86 -0.61 23.85
CA LYS A 39 24.19 0.00 23.89
C LYS A 39 24.57 0.38 25.32
N THR A 40 25.81 0.10 25.71
CA THR A 40 26.44 0.68 26.91
C THR A 40 27.85 1.13 26.60
N ALA A 41 28.53 1.77 27.55
CA ALA A 41 29.92 2.20 27.38
C ALA A 41 30.89 1.06 27.01
N ALA A 42 30.52 -0.21 27.26
CA ALA A 42 31.36 -1.37 26.98
C ALA A 42 31.02 -2.10 25.66
N THR A 43 30.00 -1.66 24.91
CA THR A 43 29.55 -2.37 23.70
C THR A 43 30.37 -1.97 22.48
N GLY A 44 30.99 -2.95 21.81
CA GLY A 44 31.70 -2.76 20.54
C GLY A 44 30.74 -2.55 19.36
N MET A 45 31.26 -2.11 18.20
CA MET A 45 30.45 -1.92 16.99
C MET A 45 29.79 -3.21 16.49
N LYS A 46 30.44 -4.35 16.75
CA LYS A 46 29.90 -5.68 16.46
C LYS A 46 30.07 -6.53 17.71
N GLU A 47 28.98 -7.16 18.13
CA GLU A 47 28.98 -8.15 19.20
C GLU A 47 28.44 -9.48 18.71
N GLU A 48 28.93 -10.55 19.31
CA GLU A 48 28.56 -11.90 18.95
C GLU A 48 27.71 -12.53 20.05
N LEU A 49 26.47 -12.89 19.70
CA LEU A 49 25.64 -13.77 20.52
C LEU A 49 25.97 -15.21 20.14
N TYR A 50 26.80 -15.84 20.97
CA TYR A 50 27.30 -17.19 20.77
C TYR A 50 26.37 -18.25 21.37
N GLN A 51 25.91 -19.19 20.55
CA GLN A 51 25.17 -20.38 21.00
C GLN A 51 26.08 -21.62 21.02
N GLY A 52 26.36 -22.13 22.21
CA GLY A 52 27.25 -23.27 22.40
C GLY A 52 26.64 -24.64 22.06
N ASN A 53 25.31 -24.76 22.08
CA ASN A 53 24.62 -26.00 21.69
C ASN A 53 24.57 -26.11 20.16
N ILE A 54 24.90 -27.28 19.62
CA ILE A 54 24.94 -27.55 18.17
C ILE A 54 23.60 -28.04 17.59
N SER A 55 22.68 -28.46 18.45
CA SER A 55 21.39 -29.07 18.07
C SER A 55 20.23 -28.13 18.36
N ASP A 56 20.18 -27.56 19.57
CA ASP A 56 19.01 -26.82 20.03
C ASP A 56 19.15 -25.31 19.72
N PRO A 57 18.05 -24.64 19.32
CA PRO A 57 18.02 -23.19 19.21
C PRO A 57 18.10 -22.54 20.60
N LEU A 58 18.57 -21.29 20.65
CA LEU A 58 18.34 -20.40 21.78
C LEU A 58 16.90 -19.90 21.72
N GLU A 59 16.17 -19.88 22.83
CA GLU A 59 14.78 -19.40 22.85
C GLU A 59 14.63 -18.13 23.69
N PHE A 60 13.95 -17.13 23.13
CA PHE A 60 13.55 -15.89 23.81
C PHE A 60 12.03 -15.77 23.84
N GLY A 61 11.53 -15.10 24.89
CA GLY A 61 10.14 -14.62 24.91
C GLY A 61 9.98 -13.51 23.89
N ASN A 62 10.34 -12.29 24.26
CA ASN A 62 10.46 -11.16 23.33
C ASN A 62 11.93 -10.80 23.12
N LEU A 63 12.24 -10.21 21.97
CA LEU A 63 13.56 -9.68 21.63
C LEU A 63 13.45 -8.19 21.32
N VAL A 64 14.34 -7.37 21.89
CA VAL A 64 14.52 -5.97 21.52
C VAL A 64 15.99 -5.69 21.26
N VAL A 65 16.33 -5.19 20.06
CA VAL A 65 17.66 -4.67 19.70
C VAL A 65 17.57 -3.16 19.61
N ASP A 66 18.34 -2.48 20.46
CA ASP A 66 18.42 -1.02 20.53
C ASP A 66 19.87 -0.57 20.79
N ARG A 67 20.69 -0.64 19.75
CA ARG A 67 22.17 -0.56 19.85
C ARG A 67 22.77 0.76 19.37
N SER A 68 21.95 1.73 18.97
CA SER A 68 22.32 2.83 18.06
C SER A 68 22.56 2.37 16.62
N ASN A 69 22.30 3.26 15.67
CA ASN A 69 22.43 2.98 14.24
C ASN A 69 23.86 2.51 13.89
N GLY A 70 23.95 1.47 13.06
CA GLY A 70 25.20 0.86 12.59
C GLY A 70 25.87 -0.14 13.54
N TYR A 71 25.39 -0.28 14.79
CA TYR A 71 25.90 -1.31 15.72
C TYR A 71 25.19 -2.65 15.49
N GLU A 72 25.93 -3.75 15.63
CA GLU A 72 25.49 -5.08 15.20
C GLU A 72 25.46 -6.11 16.34
N VAL A 73 24.36 -6.87 16.44
CA VAL A 73 24.27 -8.14 17.16
C VAL A 73 24.32 -9.27 16.14
N ARG A 74 25.45 -9.99 16.08
CA ARG A 74 25.67 -11.10 15.15
C ARG A 74 25.52 -12.44 15.84
N LEU A 75 24.79 -13.36 15.24
CA LEU A 75 24.66 -14.73 15.75
C LEU A 75 25.87 -15.60 15.33
N THR A 76 26.45 -16.31 16.29
CA THR A 76 27.53 -17.28 16.07
C THR A 76 27.28 -18.55 16.87
N SER A 77 27.97 -19.65 16.53
CA SER A 77 27.78 -20.92 17.22
C SER A 77 29.07 -21.71 17.39
N ALA A 78 28.99 -22.77 18.19
CA ALA A 78 30.03 -23.78 18.27
C ALA A 78 30.33 -24.44 16.91
N SER A 79 31.58 -24.88 16.74
CA SER A 79 32.00 -25.69 15.60
C SER A 79 31.20 -27.00 15.57
N GLY A 80 30.42 -27.21 14.50
CA GLY A 80 29.59 -28.41 14.33
C GLY A 80 28.10 -28.13 14.18
N ARG A 81 27.63 -26.92 14.53
CA ARG A 81 26.27 -26.50 14.14
C ARG A 81 26.19 -26.38 12.63
N ILE A 82 25.14 -26.94 12.04
CA ILE A 82 24.91 -26.88 10.60
C ILE A 82 24.51 -25.43 10.24
N ASN A 83 25.11 -24.86 9.20
CA ASN A 83 24.65 -23.60 8.62
C ASN A 83 23.17 -23.72 8.23
N GLU A 84 22.47 -22.61 8.15
CA GLU A 84 21.04 -22.53 7.81
C GLU A 84 20.08 -23.15 8.85
N SER A 85 20.60 -23.78 9.91
CA SER A 85 19.78 -24.24 11.03
C SER A 85 19.22 -23.07 11.84
N VAL A 86 18.06 -23.28 12.46
CA VAL A 86 17.46 -22.32 13.40
C VAL A 86 18.38 -22.19 14.61
N ILE A 87 19.04 -21.05 14.78
CA ILE A 87 19.90 -20.77 15.94
C ILE A 87 19.17 -20.03 17.06
N LEU A 88 18.14 -19.27 16.70
CA LEU A 88 17.38 -18.42 17.61
C LEU A 88 15.89 -18.55 17.31
N ASP A 89 15.11 -18.73 18.37
CA ASP A 89 13.65 -18.77 18.34
C ASP A 89 13.08 -17.65 19.23
N ILE A 90 12.20 -16.82 18.68
CA ILE A 90 11.59 -15.68 19.37
C ILE A 90 10.09 -15.94 19.46
N ASN A 91 9.67 -16.48 20.59
CA ASN A 91 8.35 -17.03 20.83
C ASN A 91 7.27 -15.94 20.97
N GLY A 92 7.68 -14.68 21.11
CA GLY A 92 6.88 -13.47 21.19
C GLY A 92 7.31 -12.42 20.16
N SER A 93 7.28 -11.15 20.55
CA SER A 93 7.58 -10.05 19.64
C SER A 93 9.07 -9.88 19.40
N ALA A 94 9.45 -9.57 18.16
CA ALA A 94 10.81 -9.25 17.77
C ALA A 94 10.90 -7.79 17.32
N SER A 95 11.75 -7.01 17.99
CA SER A 95 11.90 -5.58 17.71
C SER A 95 13.37 -5.22 17.43
N VAL A 96 13.63 -4.55 16.33
CA VAL A 96 14.87 -3.81 16.09
C VAL A 96 14.50 -2.34 16.09
N LEU A 97 14.77 -1.65 17.19
CA LEU A 97 14.47 -0.22 17.33
C LEU A 97 15.62 0.64 16.77
N SER A 98 16.86 0.15 16.90
CA SER A 98 18.06 0.72 16.29
C SER A 98 19.18 -0.31 16.19
N GLY A 99 20.03 -0.20 15.17
CA GLY A 99 21.14 -1.11 14.90
C GLY A 99 20.77 -2.28 13.98
N ILE A 100 21.58 -3.35 14.04
CA ILE A 100 21.51 -4.48 13.13
C ILE A 100 21.35 -5.78 13.92
N LEU A 101 20.27 -6.54 13.65
CA LEU A 101 20.16 -7.95 14.03
C LEU A 101 20.67 -8.82 12.88
N ASN A 102 21.84 -9.44 13.00
CA ASN A 102 22.44 -10.24 11.93
C ASN A 102 22.39 -11.74 12.26
N GLN A 103 21.59 -12.47 11.49
CA GLN A 103 21.46 -13.93 11.58
C GLN A 103 22.71 -14.69 11.13
N ASN A 104 23.63 -14.02 10.44
CA ASN A 104 24.88 -14.56 9.92
C ASN A 104 24.63 -15.75 8.97
N LEU A 105 25.14 -16.94 9.31
CA LEU A 105 24.97 -18.16 8.52
C LEU A 105 23.76 -18.99 8.98
N TYR A 106 22.93 -18.48 9.89
CA TYR A 106 21.88 -19.24 10.58
C TYR A 106 20.50 -18.61 10.42
N THR A 107 19.50 -19.25 11.00
CA THR A 107 18.10 -18.85 10.91
C THR A 107 17.56 -18.34 12.25
N ILE A 108 16.79 -17.26 12.20
CA ILE A 108 16.02 -16.73 13.32
C ILE A 108 14.55 -16.97 13.03
N ARG A 109 13.82 -17.63 13.95
CA ARG A 109 12.35 -17.76 13.86
C ARG A 109 11.67 -16.74 14.74
N THR A 110 10.62 -16.12 14.22
CA THR A 110 9.80 -15.15 14.96
C THR A 110 8.32 -15.56 14.91
N TRP A 111 7.66 -15.60 16.06
CA TRP A 111 6.27 -16.06 16.19
C TRP A 111 5.27 -14.95 16.53
N GLY A 112 5.73 -13.79 17.00
CA GLY A 112 4.88 -12.65 17.36
C GLY A 112 5.13 -11.42 16.50
N ALA A 113 4.48 -10.30 16.86
CA ALA A 113 4.58 -9.04 16.13
C ALA A 113 6.04 -8.60 15.93
N ILE A 114 6.32 -8.05 14.75
CA ILE A 114 7.66 -7.63 14.34
C ILE A 114 7.67 -6.12 14.16
N THR A 115 8.59 -5.46 14.85
CA THR A 115 8.90 -4.04 14.65
C THR A 115 10.33 -3.91 14.16
N ASN A 116 10.55 -3.24 13.04
CA ASN A 116 11.90 -3.01 12.52
C ASN A 116 12.05 -1.55 12.10
N ASN A 117 12.79 -0.77 12.86
CA ASN A 117 13.05 0.64 12.58
C ASN A 117 14.44 0.85 11.96
N ASP A 118 15.20 -0.22 11.74
CA ASP A 118 16.57 -0.19 11.20
C ASP A 118 16.81 -1.50 10.41
N ARG A 119 17.84 -2.31 10.71
CA ARG A 119 18.11 -3.53 9.95
C ARG A 119 17.81 -4.82 10.72
N MET A 120 16.86 -5.61 10.20
CA MET A 120 16.57 -6.97 10.67
C MET A 120 17.00 -8.00 9.62
N GLY A 121 18.09 -8.69 9.89
CA GLY A 121 18.73 -9.63 8.98
C GLY A 121 19.66 -8.94 7.97
N VAL A 122 20.64 -9.70 7.49
CA VAL A 122 21.61 -9.28 6.47
C VAL A 122 21.54 -10.23 5.28
N TRP A 123 21.41 -9.67 4.07
CA TRP A 123 21.61 -10.42 2.84
C TRP A 123 22.76 -9.83 2.04
N MET A 124 23.71 -10.70 1.70
CA MET A 124 24.80 -10.38 0.79
C MET A 124 24.80 -11.42 -0.34
N PRO A 125 24.59 -11.02 -1.60
CA PRO A 125 24.61 -11.92 -2.75
C PRO A 125 25.89 -12.77 -2.77
N GLY A 126 25.75 -14.08 -2.90
CA GLY A 126 26.89 -15.01 -2.93
C GLY A 126 27.56 -15.30 -1.59
N VAL A 127 27.16 -14.63 -0.50
CA VAL A 127 27.75 -14.82 0.84
C VAL A 127 26.75 -15.40 1.83
N THR A 128 25.56 -14.81 1.93
CA THR A 128 24.52 -15.30 2.86
C THR A 128 23.90 -16.59 2.30
N PRO A 129 23.94 -17.73 3.04
CA PRO A 129 23.28 -18.96 2.62
C PRO A 129 21.79 -18.74 2.38
N SER A 130 21.20 -19.49 1.44
CA SER A 130 19.82 -19.26 1.02
C SER A 130 18.83 -19.38 2.16
N ARG A 131 19.02 -20.35 3.05
CA ARG A 131 18.14 -20.61 4.18
C ARG A 131 18.59 -19.92 5.47
N ALA A 132 19.67 -19.15 5.48
CA ALA A 132 20.04 -18.30 6.64
C ALA A 132 19.14 -17.06 6.68
N GLN A 133 17.97 -17.20 7.30
CA GLN A 133 16.83 -16.27 7.13
C GLN A 133 16.28 -15.76 8.45
N ILE A 134 15.53 -14.67 8.37
CA ILE A 134 14.49 -14.32 9.35
C ILE A 134 13.20 -14.98 8.89
N GLN A 135 12.70 -15.95 9.65
CA GLN A 135 11.50 -16.70 9.33
C GLN A 135 10.29 -16.11 10.07
N PHE A 136 9.32 -15.65 9.29
CA PHE A 136 8.04 -15.18 9.79
C PHE A 136 7.10 -16.38 9.95
N VAL A 137 6.84 -16.76 11.20
CA VAL A 137 6.03 -17.93 11.57
C VAL A 137 4.79 -17.46 12.33
N GLU A 138 3.72 -18.25 12.28
CA GLU A 138 2.40 -17.87 12.79
C GLU A 138 2.23 -18.00 14.32
N ASN A 139 1.71 -16.96 14.98
CA ASN A 139 0.95 -17.04 16.26
C ASN A 139 0.21 -15.71 16.56
N PRO A 140 -1.05 -15.73 17.01
CA PRO A 140 -2.28 -15.85 16.20
C PRO A 140 -2.61 -14.61 15.33
N ALA A 141 -1.79 -13.56 15.33
CA ALA A 141 -1.87 -12.44 14.38
C ALA A 141 -0.48 -11.80 14.22
N LEU A 142 0.12 -11.92 13.04
CA LEU A 142 1.44 -11.38 12.76
C LEU A 142 1.31 -9.98 12.16
N THR A 143 1.70 -8.94 12.90
CA THR A 143 1.81 -7.59 12.38
C THR A 143 3.26 -7.24 12.10
N LEU A 144 3.48 -6.48 11.03
CA LEU A 144 4.78 -5.96 10.64
C LEU A 144 4.73 -4.43 10.63
N SER A 145 5.63 -3.81 11.39
CA SER A 145 5.77 -2.36 11.49
C SER A 145 7.21 -1.96 11.24
N THR A 146 7.39 -0.87 10.51
CA THR A 146 8.67 -0.39 10.00
C THR A 146 8.76 1.12 10.02
N SER A 147 9.98 1.63 10.19
CA SER A 147 10.33 3.02 9.86
C SER A 147 10.64 3.14 8.36
N GLN A 148 10.75 4.37 7.84
CA GLN A 148 10.95 4.65 6.42
C GLN A 148 12.23 4.02 5.83
N ASP A 149 13.29 3.92 6.62
CA ASP A 149 14.61 3.44 6.20
C ASP A 149 14.90 1.99 6.64
N ALA A 150 13.90 1.33 7.23
CA ALA A 150 14.07 -0.01 7.74
C ALA A 150 14.27 -1.04 6.61
N VAL A 151 15.19 -1.97 6.84
CA VAL A 151 15.56 -3.01 5.87
C VAL A 151 15.43 -4.39 6.49
N PHE A 152 14.73 -5.29 5.81
CA PHE A 152 14.86 -6.72 6.05
C PHE A 152 15.85 -7.34 5.07
N GLY A 153 16.83 -8.10 5.58
CA GLY A 153 17.86 -8.72 4.75
C GLY A 153 17.36 -9.94 3.96
N ASN A 154 17.37 -11.12 4.59
CA ASN A 154 16.93 -12.38 3.98
C ASN A 154 15.75 -12.94 4.79
N VAL A 155 14.57 -12.95 4.20
CA VAL A 155 13.31 -13.32 4.88
C VAL A 155 12.71 -14.55 4.23
N GLN A 156 12.08 -15.39 5.03
CA GLN A 156 11.10 -16.38 4.55
C GLN A 156 9.76 -16.10 5.18
N VAL A 157 8.73 -16.02 4.32
CA VAL A 157 7.34 -15.98 4.78
C VAL A 157 6.78 -17.39 4.78
N ASN A 158 6.35 -17.83 5.95
CA ASN A 158 5.84 -19.17 6.20
C ASN A 158 4.62 -19.09 7.13
N VAL A 159 3.57 -18.43 6.65
CA VAL A 159 2.33 -18.19 7.42
C VAL A 159 1.25 -19.12 6.88
N THR A 160 0.62 -19.95 7.72
CA THR A 160 -0.41 -20.88 7.25
C THR A 160 -1.77 -20.20 7.25
N PRO A 161 -2.51 -20.16 6.12
CA PRO A 161 -3.88 -19.68 6.14
C PRO A 161 -4.75 -20.50 7.12
N PRO A 162 -5.69 -19.88 7.86
CA PRO A 162 -6.23 -18.54 7.63
C PRO A 162 -5.42 -17.40 8.28
N SER A 163 -4.30 -17.68 8.94
CA SER A 163 -3.42 -16.65 9.50
C SER A 163 -2.93 -15.69 8.42
N VAL A 164 -2.77 -14.41 8.78
CA VAL A 164 -2.39 -13.34 7.86
C VAL A 164 -1.25 -12.52 8.47
N LEU A 165 -0.24 -12.22 7.66
CA LEU A 165 0.75 -11.19 7.94
C LEU A 165 0.20 -9.82 7.52
N THR A 166 -0.05 -8.93 8.47
CA THR A 166 -0.64 -7.62 8.21
C THR A 166 0.40 -6.50 8.32
N LEU A 167 0.52 -5.68 7.29
CA LEU A 167 1.38 -4.50 7.31
C LEU A 167 0.70 -3.32 8.01
N THR A 168 1.53 -2.49 8.65
CA THR A 168 1.12 -1.23 9.29
C THR A 168 1.88 0.00 8.77
N SER A 169 2.81 -0.25 7.85
CA SER A 169 3.73 0.71 7.22
C SER A 169 4.31 0.07 5.95
N ASP A 170 4.99 0.86 5.13
CA ASP A 170 5.69 0.36 3.95
C ASP A 170 6.89 -0.49 4.36
N VAL A 171 7.09 -1.63 3.69
CA VAL A 171 8.12 -2.61 4.07
C VAL A 171 9.08 -2.84 2.90
N TYR A 172 10.38 -2.79 3.20
CA TYR A 172 11.44 -3.14 2.26
C TYR A 172 12.17 -4.43 2.69
N ILE A 173 12.25 -5.38 1.76
CA ILE A 173 12.95 -6.67 1.92
C ILE A 173 13.95 -6.85 0.78
N GLU A 174 15.23 -7.08 1.10
CA GLU A 174 16.25 -7.30 0.07
C GLU A 174 16.06 -8.66 -0.62
N ARG A 175 15.79 -9.72 0.14
CA ARG A 175 15.48 -11.04 -0.38
C ARG A 175 14.36 -11.71 0.40
N MET A 176 13.35 -12.21 -0.32
CA MET A 176 12.20 -12.90 0.25
C MET A 176 11.98 -14.25 -0.42
N GLU A 177 11.99 -15.31 0.37
CA GLU A 177 11.44 -16.61 0.01
C GLU A 177 9.94 -16.63 0.30
N TYR A 178 9.11 -16.93 -0.71
CA TYR A 178 7.65 -16.92 -0.57
C TYR A 178 7.06 -18.33 -0.71
N VAL A 179 7.27 -19.11 0.35
CA VAL A 179 6.91 -20.52 0.42
C VAL A 179 5.41 -20.71 0.60
N LYS A 180 4.81 -19.98 1.56
CA LYS A 180 3.36 -19.91 1.75
C LYS A 180 2.95 -18.70 2.58
N GLY A 181 1.78 -18.15 2.27
CA GLY A 181 1.02 -17.36 3.24
C GLY A 181 0.23 -16.20 2.67
N LEU A 182 -0.61 -15.63 3.53
CA LEU A 182 -1.39 -14.44 3.24
C LEU A 182 -0.68 -13.20 3.77
N ILE A 183 -0.46 -12.21 2.90
CA ILE A 183 0.12 -10.92 3.29
C ILE A 183 -0.87 -9.81 2.95
N TYR A 184 -1.43 -9.18 3.97
CA TYR A 184 -2.35 -8.07 3.84
C TYR A 184 -1.60 -6.74 3.96
N LEU A 185 -1.49 -6.04 2.83
CA LEU A 185 -0.76 -4.79 2.72
C LEU A 185 -1.56 -3.58 3.20
N LYS A 186 -2.91 -3.69 3.24
CA LYS A 186 -3.81 -2.52 3.33
C LYS A 186 -3.46 -1.53 2.20
N ASN A 187 -3.15 -0.28 2.57
CA ASN A 187 -2.68 0.77 1.66
C ASN A 187 -1.14 0.86 1.56
N HIS A 188 -0.38 -0.01 2.21
CA HIS A 188 1.09 0.05 2.25
C HIS A 188 1.77 -0.63 1.06
N ASN A 189 3.01 -0.25 0.79
CA ASN A 189 3.85 -0.89 -0.22
C ASN A 189 4.69 -2.02 0.39
N LEU A 190 4.75 -3.16 -0.30
CA LEU A 190 5.76 -4.18 -0.06
C LEU A 190 6.77 -4.15 -1.20
N LYS A 191 7.99 -3.71 -0.90
CA LYS A 191 9.11 -3.62 -1.84
C LYS A 191 10.07 -4.77 -1.63
N ILE A 192 10.35 -5.53 -2.69
CA ILE A 192 11.23 -6.70 -2.66
C ILE A 192 12.27 -6.61 -3.78
N ASP A 193 13.54 -6.77 -3.43
CA ASP A 193 14.62 -6.81 -4.42
C ASP A 193 14.79 -8.18 -5.08
N ASN A 194 14.61 -9.26 -4.34
CA ASN A 194 14.71 -10.62 -4.84
C ASN A 194 13.61 -11.52 -4.23
N LEU A 195 12.51 -11.70 -4.96
CA LEU A 195 11.46 -12.65 -4.64
C LEU A 195 11.78 -14.00 -5.31
N TRP A 196 11.92 -15.07 -4.53
CA TRP A 196 12.35 -16.37 -5.03
C TRP A 196 11.63 -17.53 -4.33
N ASN A 197 11.80 -18.74 -4.89
CA ASN A 197 11.16 -19.99 -4.47
C ASN A 197 9.66 -19.82 -4.20
N LEU A 198 8.96 -19.33 -5.22
CA LEU A 198 7.51 -19.15 -5.18
C LEU A 198 6.80 -20.47 -4.87
N GLU A 199 5.69 -20.42 -4.12
CA GLU A 199 4.85 -21.59 -3.86
C GLU A 199 4.44 -22.28 -5.18
N VAL A 200 4.66 -23.59 -5.24
CA VAL A 200 4.35 -24.42 -6.41
C VAL A 200 2.85 -24.36 -6.78
N ASP A 201 1.98 -24.32 -5.78
CA ASP A 201 0.53 -24.32 -5.97
C ASP A 201 -0.05 -22.98 -6.52
N LEU A 202 0.81 -21.97 -6.76
CA LEU A 202 0.42 -20.78 -7.53
C LEU A 202 0.18 -21.08 -9.00
N PHE A 203 0.77 -22.16 -9.52
CA PHE A 203 0.79 -22.48 -10.94
C PHE A 203 -0.14 -23.65 -11.28
N GLU A 204 -0.63 -23.69 -12.52
CA GLU A 204 -1.48 -24.79 -13.00
C GLU A 204 -0.68 -26.07 -13.25
N ASP A 205 0.49 -25.94 -13.89
CA ASP A 205 1.42 -27.01 -14.22
C ASP A 205 2.80 -26.39 -14.42
N ILE A 206 3.74 -26.57 -13.47
CA ILE A 206 5.07 -25.94 -13.51
C ILE A 206 6.03 -26.59 -14.50
N PRO A 207 6.10 -27.95 -14.61
CA PRO A 207 6.94 -28.57 -15.62
C PRO A 207 6.57 -28.16 -17.05
N ALA A 208 5.28 -27.92 -17.34
CA ALA A 208 4.82 -27.65 -18.70
C ALA A 208 4.51 -26.18 -19.01
N THR A 209 4.14 -25.36 -18.01
CA THR A 209 3.64 -24.00 -18.23
C THR A 209 4.02 -23.01 -17.12
N SER A 210 4.00 -21.72 -17.43
CA SER A 210 4.10 -20.66 -16.41
C SER A 210 2.74 -20.15 -15.94
N PHE A 211 1.63 -20.76 -16.37
CA PHE A 211 0.31 -20.20 -16.10
C PHE A 211 -0.07 -20.29 -14.63
N LEU A 212 -0.66 -19.21 -14.14
CA LEU A 212 -1.13 -19.11 -12.77
C LEU A 212 -2.56 -19.63 -12.63
N ARG A 213 -2.83 -20.28 -11.50
CA ARG A 213 -4.14 -20.83 -11.15
C ARG A 213 -4.97 -19.77 -10.43
N VAL A 214 -6.25 -19.61 -10.78
CA VAL A 214 -7.19 -18.71 -10.08
C VAL A 214 -8.38 -19.49 -9.54
N LEU A 215 -8.51 -19.57 -8.21
CA LEU A 215 -9.56 -20.34 -7.54
C LEU A 215 -10.83 -19.53 -7.22
N ASN A 216 -11.88 -20.23 -6.78
CA ASN A 216 -13.19 -19.64 -6.45
C ASN A 216 -13.15 -18.75 -5.19
N ASN A 217 -12.31 -19.11 -4.23
CA ASN A 217 -12.03 -18.31 -3.03
C ASN A 217 -11.04 -17.17 -3.30
N GLY A 218 -10.67 -16.99 -4.57
CA GLY A 218 -9.75 -15.98 -5.06
C GLY A 218 -8.41 -15.93 -4.33
N ARG A 219 -7.82 -17.08 -3.99
CA ARG A 219 -6.36 -17.23 -3.78
C ARG A 219 -5.92 -18.53 -4.44
N SER A 220 -4.67 -18.64 -4.90
CA SER A 220 -4.13 -19.92 -5.37
C SER A 220 -3.28 -20.58 -4.30
N GLY A 221 -3.40 -21.89 -4.13
CA GLY A 221 -2.69 -22.61 -3.08
C GLY A 221 -2.95 -22.00 -1.70
N ASN A 222 -1.86 -21.70 -0.99
CA ASN A 222 -1.88 -21.07 0.33
C ASN A 222 -1.36 -19.62 0.31
N SER A 223 -1.15 -19.05 -0.88
CA SER A 223 -0.43 -17.78 -1.01
C SER A 223 -1.21 -16.70 -1.75
N MET A 224 -1.20 -15.50 -1.18
CA MET A 224 -1.65 -14.28 -1.83
C MET A 224 -1.15 -13.05 -1.08
N ILE A 225 -0.61 -12.09 -1.83
CA ILE A 225 -0.31 -10.74 -1.33
C ILE A 225 -1.46 -9.84 -1.77
N TYR A 226 -2.09 -9.10 -0.86
CA TYR A 226 -3.32 -8.38 -1.20
C TYR A 226 -3.51 -7.04 -0.50
N THR A 227 -4.30 -6.19 -1.14
CA THR A 227 -4.69 -4.85 -0.67
C THR A 227 -6.21 -4.75 -0.55
N ASP A 228 -6.73 -3.57 -0.19
CA ASP A 228 -8.17 -3.26 -0.18
C ASP A 228 -8.77 -3.09 -1.60
N GLY A 229 -7.94 -3.20 -2.64
CA GLY A 229 -8.35 -3.03 -4.03
C GLY A 229 -8.64 -1.58 -4.40
N LYS A 230 -7.99 -0.61 -3.75
CA LYS A 230 -8.04 0.81 -4.12
C LYS A 230 -6.91 1.17 -5.08
N ALA A 231 -7.11 2.19 -5.90
CA ALA A 231 -6.10 2.65 -6.85
C ALA A 231 -4.86 3.22 -6.14
N SER A 232 -5.04 3.80 -4.96
CA SER A 232 -3.99 4.36 -4.10
C SER A 232 -3.19 3.33 -3.30
N ASP A 233 -3.62 2.06 -3.25
CA ASP A 233 -2.96 1.07 -2.40
C ASP A 233 -1.49 0.91 -2.80
N GLY A 234 -0.57 0.70 -1.85
CA GLY A 234 0.86 0.64 -2.17
C GLY A 234 1.23 -0.51 -3.12
N GLY A 235 0.58 -1.66 -3.02
CA GLY A 235 0.81 -2.82 -3.91
C GLY A 235 2.14 -3.54 -3.70
N LEU A 236 2.48 -4.44 -4.64
CA LEU A 236 3.74 -5.19 -4.62
C LEU A 236 4.73 -4.58 -5.60
N THR A 237 5.88 -4.13 -5.09
CA THR A 237 6.99 -3.59 -5.88
C THR A 237 8.11 -4.62 -5.97
N LEU A 238 8.47 -5.04 -7.18
CA LEU A 238 9.59 -5.95 -7.42
C LEU A 238 10.70 -5.24 -8.19
N ARG A 239 11.96 -5.49 -7.79
CA ARG A 239 13.13 -5.03 -8.54
C ARG A 239 13.30 -5.85 -9.82
N ILE A 240 13.56 -5.16 -10.91
CA ILE A 240 13.89 -5.74 -12.21
C ILE A 240 15.33 -5.36 -12.53
N ALA A 241 16.23 -6.34 -12.41
CA ALA A 241 17.66 -6.13 -12.61
C ALA A 241 18.23 -6.82 -13.86
N ALA A 242 17.45 -7.67 -14.53
CA ALA A 242 17.87 -8.43 -15.70
C ALA A 242 16.69 -8.69 -16.63
N ASN A 243 16.99 -9.05 -17.89
CA ASN A 243 15.98 -9.55 -18.83
C ASN A 243 15.38 -10.87 -18.32
N SER A 244 14.11 -11.09 -18.60
CA SER A 244 13.45 -12.35 -18.27
C SER A 244 14.08 -13.51 -19.02
N GLN A 245 14.31 -14.61 -18.30
CA GLN A 245 14.82 -15.85 -18.87
C GLN A 245 13.70 -16.69 -19.50
N ALA A 246 14.09 -17.77 -20.20
CA ALA A 246 13.15 -18.72 -20.76
C ALA A 246 12.30 -19.38 -19.67
N GLU A 247 11.03 -19.64 -19.97
CA GLU A 247 10.09 -20.29 -19.07
C GLU A 247 10.48 -21.75 -18.89
N ASN A 248 10.94 -22.09 -17.68
CA ASN A 248 11.15 -23.46 -17.20
C ASN A 248 10.97 -23.45 -15.68
N GLU A 249 10.76 -24.62 -15.09
CA GLU A 249 10.48 -24.78 -13.66
C GLU A 249 11.43 -23.99 -12.75
N ASN A 250 12.74 -24.10 -12.98
CA ASN A 250 13.73 -23.39 -12.17
C ASN A 250 13.58 -21.87 -12.27
N ASN A 251 13.36 -21.34 -13.48
CA ASN A 251 13.22 -19.90 -13.71
C ASN A 251 11.88 -19.35 -13.22
N ILE A 252 10.82 -20.16 -13.27
CA ILE A 252 9.49 -19.81 -12.77
C ILE A 252 9.55 -19.70 -11.24
N LEU A 253 10.04 -20.75 -10.57
CA LEU A 253 10.10 -20.79 -9.10
C LEU A 253 11.05 -19.74 -8.53
N ASN A 254 12.18 -19.47 -9.19
CA ASN A 254 13.10 -18.42 -8.77
C ASN A 254 12.78 -17.04 -9.35
N ASN A 255 11.63 -16.89 -10.02
CA ASN A 255 11.12 -15.62 -10.54
C ASN A 255 12.06 -14.92 -11.56
N PHE A 256 12.91 -15.68 -12.25
CA PHE A 256 13.81 -15.18 -13.29
C PHE A 256 13.12 -14.99 -14.64
N GLY A 257 11.97 -15.64 -14.88
CA GLY A 257 11.21 -15.47 -16.12
C GLY A 257 10.05 -16.45 -16.26
N PRO A 258 8.79 -15.98 -16.42
CA PRO A 258 8.36 -14.59 -16.30
C PRO A 258 8.38 -14.09 -14.84
N VAL A 259 8.50 -12.77 -14.64
CA VAL A 259 8.42 -12.17 -13.30
C VAL A 259 6.96 -12.17 -12.84
N THR A 260 6.68 -12.92 -11.79
CA THR A 260 5.36 -13.18 -11.22
C THR A 260 5.07 -12.27 -10.02
N PHE A 261 3.89 -11.65 -10.05
CA PHE A 261 3.32 -10.86 -8.98
C PHE A 261 2.10 -11.63 -8.42
N PRO A 262 2.24 -12.34 -7.28
CA PRO A 262 1.16 -13.12 -6.67
C PRO A 262 0.20 -12.21 -5.89
N VAL A 263 -0.40 -11.26 -6.60
CA VAL A 263 -1.21 -10.17 -6.03
C VAL A 263 -2.72 -10.38 -6.19
N GLY A 264 -3.51 -9.71 -5.35
CA GLY A 264 -4.94 -9.56 -5.51
C GLY A 264 -5.52 -8.52 -4.55
N PHE A 265 -6.83 -8.58 -4.31
CA PHE A 265 -7.51 -7.63 -3.44
C PHE A 265 -8.61 -8.26 -2.57
N THR A 266 -9.12 -7.51 -1.61
CA THR A 266 -10.27 -7.85 -0.77
C THR A 266 -11.23 -6.67 -0.65
N PRO A 267 -12.56 -6.87 -0.76
CA PRO A 267 -13.54 -5.81 -0.49
C PRO A 267 -13.83 -5.61 1.01
N ASN A 268 -13.33 -6.50 1.88
CA ASN A 268 -13.79 -6.65 3.26
C ASN A 268 -12.67 -7.09 4.22
N ALA A 269 -11.53 -6.41 4.12
CA ALA A 269 -10.39 -6.58 5.02
C ALA A 269 -9.91 -8.03 5.20
N GLY A 270 -10.03 -8.85 4.16
CA GLY A 270 -9.45 -10.20 4.09
C GLY A 270 -10.45 -11.35 4.26
N THR A 271 -11.74 -11.06 4.50
CA THR A 271 -12.76 -12.13 4.65
C THR A 271 -13.01 -12.87 3.33
N VAL A 272 -13.00 -12.12 2.22
CA VAL A 272 -13.09 -12.65 0.85
C VAL A 272 -11.90 -12.13 0.08
N LEU A 273 -11.20 -13.02 -0.62
CA LEU A 273 -10.00 -12.72 -1.38
C LEU A 273 -10.26 -12.88 -2.87
N TYR A 274 -9.66 -12.03 -3.70
CA TYR A 274 -9.72 -12.11 -5.16
C TYR A 274 -8.33 -12.02 -5.77
N PHE A 275 -7.80 -13.16 -6.17
CA PHE A 275 -6.46 -13.32 -6.75
C PHE A 275 -6.46 -12.83 -8.17
N ARG A 276 -5.69 -11.79 -8.43
CA ARG A 276 -5.58 -11.14 -9.74
C ARG A 276 -4.10 -10.97 -10.04
N PRO A 277 -3.35 -12.07 -10.15
CA PRO A 277 -1.92 -11.98 -10.29
C PRO A 277 -1.56 -11.43 -11.67
N ALA A 278 -0.30 -11.03 -11.78
CA ALA A 278 0.29 -10.58 -13.03
C ALA A 278 1.59 -11.33 -13.29
N GLN A 279 1.92 -11.51 -14.56
CA GLN A 279 3.24 -11.93 -15.01
C GLN A 279 3.78 -10.94 -16.03
N ILE A 280 5.08 -10.67 -15.95
CA ILE A 280 5.76 -9.73 -16.82
C ILE A 280 6.97 -10.42 -17.44
N VAL A 281 7.07 -10.32 -18.77
CA VAL A 281 8.32 -10.56 -19.47
C VAL A 281 8.98 -9.21 -19.71
N VAL A 282 10.25 -9.08 -19.34
CA VAL A 282 11.02 -7.84 -19.50
C VAL A 282 12.24 -8.08 -20.38
N ARG A 283 12.52 -7.14 -21.27
CA ARG A 283 13.69 -7.17 -22.16
C ARG A 283 14.33 -5.80 -22.32
N ASN A 284 15.55 -5.77 -22.86
CA ASN A 284 16.37 -4.57 -23.04
C ASN A 284 16.64 -3.79 -21.73
N ILE A 285 16.86 -4.51 -20.63
CA ILE A 285 17.30 -3.92 -19.37
C ILE A 285 18.75 -3.47 -19.51
N THR A 286 18.96 -2.16 -19.34
CA THR A 286 20.28 -1.49 -19.31
C THR A 286 20.61 -0.93 -17.92
N SER A 287 19.58 -0.68 -17.10
CA SER A 287 19.68 -0.23 -15.71
C SER A 287 18.63 -0.95 -14.87
N PRO A 288 18.93 -1.34 -13.63
CA PRO A 288 17.91 -1.87 -12.73
C PRO A 288 16.86 -0.80 -12.42
N GLY A 289 15.64 -1.24 -12.17
CA GLY A 289 14.56 -0.39 -11.70
C GLY A 289 13.52 -1.23 -10.97
N TYR A 290 12.36 -0.66 -10.72
CA TYR A 290 11.27 -1.30 -10.01
C TYR A 290 9.98 -1.21 -10.81
N ILE A 291 9.19 -2.28 -10.73
CA ILE A 291 7.82 -2.30 -11.22
C ILE A 291 6.90 -2.59 -10.03
N THR A 292 5.84 -1.80 -9.90
CA THR A 292 4.78 -2.01 -8.91
C THR A 292 3.49 -2.40 -9.60
N VAL A 293 2.83 -3.45 -9.11
CA VAL A 293 1.52 -3.89 -9.60
C VAL A 293 0.48 -3.80 -8.48
N ARG A 294 -0.65 -3.18 -8.81
CA ARG A 294 -1.81 -2.98 -7.92
C ARG A 294 -3.09 -3.44 -8.61
N PRO A 295 -3.65 -4.60 -8.25
CA PRO A 295 -5.01 -4.95 -8.62
C PRO A 295 -6.01 -4.00 -7.96
N VAL A 296 -6.89 -3.39 -8.75
CA VAL A 296 -7.89 -2.44 -8.27
C VAL A 296 -9.28 -3.00 -8.54
N MET A 297 -10.13 -2.93 -7.52
CA MET A 297 -11.51 -3.39 -7.54
C MET A 297 -12.42 -2.36 -8.24
N GLY A 298 -13.37 -2.85 -9.04
CA GLY A 298 -14.29 -2.01 -9.80
C GLY A 298 -13.77 -1.65 -11.19
N GLN A 299 -14.68 -1.20 -12.05
CA GLN A 299 -14.34 -0.77 -13.41
C GLN A 299 -13.41 0.46 -13.43
N LEU A 300 -12.53 0.52 -14.42
CA LEU A 300 -11.65 1.67 -14.66
C LEU A 300 -12.44 2.89 -15.14
N LYS A 301 -12.58 3.90 -14.28
CA LYS A 301 -13.42 5.09 -14.50
C LYS A 301 -12.91 6.05 -15.59
N THR A 302 -11.64 5.98 -15.93
CA THR A 302 -11.02 6.80 -17.00
C THR A 302 -11.25 6.24 -18.40
N THR A 303 -11.84 5.05 -18.53
CA THR A 303 -12.34 4.56 -19.84
C THR A 303 -13.59 5.32 -20.28
N ASP A 304 -13.99 5.17 -21.54
CA ASP A 304 -15.27 5.72 -22.01
C ASP A 304 -16.43 5.00 -21.32
N GLN A 305 -17.04 5.67 -20.34
CA GLN A 305 -18.10 5.09 -19.53
C GLN A 305 -19.36 4.76 -20.36
N SER A 306 -19.53 5.36 -21.55
CA SER A 306 -20.61 5.06 -22.49
C SER A 306 -20.29 3.95 -23.48
N GLY A 307 -19.02 3.51 -23.57
CA GLY A 307 -18.52 2.58 -24.57
C GLY A 307 -18.97 1.12 -24.43
N GLY A 308 -19.73 0.75 -23.40
CA GLY A 308 -20.25 -0.60 -23.18
C GLY A 308 -19.61 -1.39 -22.03
N GLU A 309 -19.56 -2.72 -22.16
CA GLU A 309 -19.10 -3.62 -21.09
C GLU A 309 -17.57 -3.58 -20.89
N ILE A 310 -17.13 -3.78 -19.64
CA ILE A 310 -15.73 -3.86 -19.24
C ILE A 310 -15.59 -4.78 -18.02
N LEU A 311 -14.38 -5.30 -17.80
CA LEU A 311 -14.02 -5.90 -16.53
C LEU A 311 -14.22 -4.94 -15.35
N GLN A 312 -14.69 -5.53 -14.27
CA GLN A 312 -14.96 -4.85 -13.01
C GLN A 312 -13.75 -4.89 -12.07
N HIS A 313 -12.55 -4.93 -12.65
CA HIS A 313 -11.26 -4.69 -12.00
C HIS A 313 -10.25 -4.27 -13.06
N TYR A 314 -9.10 -3.78 -12.62
CA TYR A 314 -7.97 -3.46 -13.48
C TYR A 314 -6.66 -3.62 -12.73
N TRP A 315 -5.55 -3.57 -13.46
CA TRP A 315 -4.19 -3.56 -12.89
C TRP A 315 -3.57 -2.20 -13.12
N ARG A 316 -3.31 -1.47 -12.05
CA ARG A 316 -2.49 -0.25 -12.09
C ARG A 316 -1.03 -0.66 -11.98
N VAL A 317 -0.26 -0.33 -13.02
CA VAL A 317 1.17 -0.63 -13.09
C VAL A 317 1.93 0.68 -13.10
N SER A 318 2.93 0.78 -12.22
CA SER A 318 3.86 1.92 -12.17
C SER A 318 5.31 1.45 -12.16
N ASN A 319 6.22 2.33 -12.52
CA ASN A 319 7.66 2.06 -12.49
C ASN A 319 8.46 3.17 -11.82
N SER A 320 9.67 2.84 -11.35
CA SER A 320 10.62 3.81 -10.79
C SER A 320 12.08 3.31 -10.91
N GLY A 321 13.04 4.22 -10.83
CA GLY A 321 14.47 3.91 -10.76
C GLY A 321 15.16 3.54 -12.08
N PHE A 322 14.42 3.28 -13.16
CA PHE A 322 15.01 3.05 -14.48
C PHE A 322 15.64 4.33 -15.05
N THR A 323 16.86 4.23 -15.58
CA THR A 323 17.46 5.30 -16.39
C THR A 323 16.89 5.33 -17.81
N SER A 324 16.63 4.14 -18.37
CA SER A 324 15.86 3.97 -19.61
C SER A 324 14.84 2.85 -19.43
N LEU A 325 13.63 3.09 -19.91
CA LEU A 325 12.51 2.17 -19.74
C LEU A 325 12.70 0.92 -20.61
N PRO A 326 12.59 -0.30 -20.04
CA PRO A 326 12.69 -1.54 -20.79
C PRO A 326 11.45 -1.77 -21.67
N LEU A 327 11.50 -2.79 -22.51
CA LEU A 327 10.32 -3.31 -23.18
C LEU A 327 9.70 -4.43 -22.35
N VAL A 328 8.37 -4.49 -22.34
CA VAL A 328 7.59 -5.40 -21.51
C VAL A 328 6.45 -6.06 -22.31
N SER A 329 6.07 -7.25 -21.86
CA SER A 329 4.80 -7.90 -22.18
C SER A 329 4.15 -8.34 -20.87
N TYR A 330 2.82 -8.30 -20.78
CA TYR A 330 2.06 -8.65 -19.59
C TYR A 330 1.13 -9.84 -19.84
N ARG A 331 0.96 -10.67 -18.81
CA ARG A 331 -0.18 -11.57 -18.64
C ARG A 331 -0.90 -11.19 -17.36
N PHE A 332 -2.18 -10.90 -17.47
CA PHE A 332 -3.06 -10.63 -16.34
C PHE A 332 -4.11 -11.71 -16.21
N TYR A 333 -4.43 -12.11 -14.99
CA TYR A 333 -5.25 -13.28 -14.71
C TYR A 333 -6.51 -12.91 -13.94
N PHE A 334 -7.65 -13.39 -14.41
CA PHE A 334 -8.92 -13.20 -13.73
C PHE A 334 -9.79 -14.45 -13.83
N ARG A 335 -10.96 -14.43 -13.18
CA ARG A 335 -11.94 -15.50 -13.29
C ARG A 335 -13.11 -15.02 -14.13
N ARG A 336 -13.67 -15.86 -14.99
CA ARG A 336 -14.93 -15.52 -15.69
C ARG A 336 -16.13 -15.66 -14.75
N GLN A 337 -16.17 -14.86 -13.68
CA GLN A 337 -17.21 -14.87 -12.66
C GLN A 337 -18.22 -13.77 -12.94
N THR A 338 -19.49 -14.13 -12.88
CA THR A 338 -20.63 -13.21 -12.96
C THR A 338 -21.38 -13.19 -11.62
N GLY A 339 -22.19 -12.16 -11.39
CA GLY A 339 -23.06 -12.07 -10.21
C GLY A 339 -22.38 -11.57 -8.93
N VAL A 340 -21.08 -11.28 -8.97
CA VAL A 340 -20.38 -10.59 -7.88
C VAL A 340 -19.98 -9.20 -8.36
N ALA A 341 -20.55 -8.18 -7.71
CA ALA A 341 -20.29 -6.80 -8.08
C ALA A 341 -18.82 -6.44 -7.91
N ASN A 342 -18.30 -5.61 -8.82
CA ASN A 342 -16.96 -5.02 -8.73
C ASN A 342 -15.78 -6.01 -8.72
N VAL A 343 -15.94 -7.24 -9.23
CA VAL A 343 -14.88 -8.26 -9.16
C VAL A 343 -14.38 -8.73 -10.52
N ASP A 344 -15.23 -9.24 -11.41
CA ASP A 344 -14.79 -9.76 -12.72
C ASP A 344 -15.67 -9.23 -13.84
N LEU A 345 -16.77 -9.91 -14.13
CA LEU A 345 -17.74 -9.46 -15.12
C LEU A 345 -18.90 -8.76 -14.44
N SER A 346 -19.43 -7.72 -15.09
CA SER A 346 -20.67 -7.11 -14.64
C SER A 346 -21.81 -8.13 -14.63
N ALA A 347 -22.78 -7.94 -13.74
CA ALA A 347 -23.97 -8.78 -13.71
C ALA A 347 -24.66 -8.76 -15.09
N GLY A 348 -24.92 -9.95 -15.64
CA GLY A 348 -25.53 -10.08 -16.96
C GLY A 348 -24.62 -9.78 -18.15
N SER A 349 -23.29 -9.74 -17.97
CA SER A 349 -22.34 -9.55 -19.09
C SER A 349 -22.58 -10.56 -20.22
N THR A 350 -22.69 -10.05 -21.45
CA THR A 350 -22.88 -10.85 -22.67
C THR A 350 -21.80 -10.62 -23.72
N ALA A 351 -21.00 -9.57 -23.57
CA ALA A 351 -20.06 -9.10 -24.59
C ALA A 351 -18.60 -9.51 -24.33
N GLU A 352 -18.31 -10.40 -23.37
CA GLU A 352 -16.94 -10.82 -23.06
C GLU A 352 -16.19 -11.39 -24.28
N SER A 353 -16.89 -12.09 -25.19
CA SER A 353 -16.28 -12.59 -26.44
C SER A 353 -15.79 -11.47 -27.37
N GLN A 354 -16.20 -10.22 -27.14
CA GLN A 354 -15.79 -9.03 -27.87
C GLN A 354 -14.75 -8.21 -27.11
N TYR A 355 -14.30 -8.67 -25.93
CA TYR A 355 -13.36 -7.91 -25.13
C TYR A 355 -11.98 -7.88 -25.79
N VAL A 356 -11.42 -6.68 -25.81
CA VAL A 356 -10.04 -6.40 -26.21
C VAL A 356 -9.21 -6.07 -24.96
N PRO A 357 -7.91 -6.38 -24.93
CA PRO A 357 -7.00 -5.83 -23.94
C PRO A 357 -6.92 -4.33 -24.14
N GLY A 358 -7.25 -3.59 -23.10
CA GLY A 358 -7.26 -2.14 -23.12
C GLY A 358 -6.47 -1.55 -21.98
N LYS A 359 -5.95 -0.34 -22.21
CA LYS A 359 -5.21 0.42 -21.22
C LYS A 359 -5.57 1.90 -21.28
N VAL A 360 -5.37 2.57 -20.16
CA VAL A 360 -5.40 4.04 -20.06
C VAL A 360 -4.12 4.48 -19.38
N LEU A 361 -3.37 5.40 -20.00
CA LEU A 361 -2.16 5.96 -19.38
C LEU A 361 -2.51 6.60 -18.02
N ASP A 362 -1.64 6.39 -17.03
CA ASP A 362 -1.82 6.92 -15.67
C ASP A 362 -1.17 8.31 -15.50
N GLN A 363 -1.11 9.05 -16.60
CA GLN A 363 -0.45 10.34 -16.72
C GLN A 363 -1.03 11.09 -17.90
N ASN A 364 -0.95 12.42 -17.88
CA ASN A 364 -1.37 13.27 -18.99
C ASN A 364 -0.75 12.78 -20.32
N PRO A 365 -1.54 12.57 -21.40
CA PRO A 365 -2.94 12.97 -21.57
C PRO A 365 -3.99 11.87 -21.30
N TYR A 366 -3.67 10.87 -20.48
CA TYR A 366 -4.56 9.74 -20.15
C TYR A 366 -5.10 9.04 -21.40
N THR A 367 -4.24 8.86 -22.40
CA THR A 367 -4.59 8.23 -23.67
C THR A 367 -5.16 6.84 -23.43
N ARG A 368 -6.33 6.57 -24.00
CA ARG A 368 -6.92 5.23 -24.04
C ARG A 368 -6.41 4.50 -25.27
N LEU A 369 -6.00 3.26 -25.09
CA LEU A 369 -5.45 2.42 -26.14
C LEU A 369 -5.96 0.99 -25.96
N PHE A 370 -6.07 0.25 -27.06
CA PHE A 370 -6.33 -1.19 -27.02
C PHE A 370 -5.47 -1.90 -28.05
N GLU A 371 -5.19 -3.17 -27.81
CA GLU A 371 -4.53 -4.03 -28.80
C GLU A 371 -5.61 -4.58 -29.76
N PRO A 372 -5.53 -4.28 -31.07
CA PRO A 372 -6.53 -4.75 -32.01
C PRO A 372 -6.47 -6.28 -32.11
N LEU A 373 -7.63 -6.93 -31.98
CA LEU A 373 -7.74 -8.37 -32.10
C LEU A 373 -7.58 -8.77 -33.56
N ALA A 374 -6.44 -9.36 -33.92
CA ALA A 374 -6.34 -10.12 -35.16
C ALA A 374 -6.88 -11.56 -34.97
N ASP A 375 -6.78 -12.12 -33.75
CA ASP A 375 -7.21 -13.50 -33.46
C ASP A 375 -7.73 -13.63 -32.02
N ASN A 376 -8.59 -14.64 -31.80
CA ASN A 376 -9.32 -15.02 -30.56
C ASN A 376 -8.43 -15.44 -29.38
N ASP A 377 -7.21 -14.91 -29.29
CA ASP A 377 -6.11 -15.52 -28.55
C ASP A 377 -5.56 -14.65 -27.42
N ILE A 378 -6.22 -13.54 -27.11
CA ILE A 378 -5.78 -12.67 -26.02
C ILE A 378 -6.51 -12.94 -24.71
N ILE A 379 -7.79 -13.35 -24.73
CA ILE A 379 -8.53 -13.84 -23.55
C ILE A 379 -8.71 -15.35 -23.67
N ARG A 380 -7.71 -16.10 -23.19
CA ARG A 380 -7.73 -17.57 -23.25
C ARG A 380 -8.24 -18.17 -21.95
N ASN A 381 -8.98 -19.27 -22.06
CA ASN A 381 -9.20 -20.15 -20.91
C ASN A 381 -7.92 -20.95 -20.65
N VAL A 382 -7.47 -21.00 -19.42
CA VAL A 382 -6.28 -21.75 -19.05
C VAL A 382 -6.60 -22.74 -17.95
N GLY A 383 -6.20 -24.00 -18.16
CA GLY A 383 -6.46 -25.09 -17.24
C GLY A 383 -7.95 -25.47 -17.14
N PRO A 384 -8.27 -26.41 -16.22
CA PRO A 384 -9.65 -26.82 -15.92
C PRO A 384 -10.38 -25.80 -15.03
N SER A 385 -9.64 -24.91 -14.39
CA SER A 385 -10.18 -23.77 -13.65
C SER A 385 -10.72 -22.77 -14.69
N ASN A 386 -11.82 -22.07 -14.40
CA ASN A 386 -12.38 -21.02 -15.26
C ASN A 386 -11.50 -19.74 -15.25
N THR A 387 -10.18 -19.93 -15.25
CA THR A 387 -9.13 -18.92 -15.26
C THR A 387 -9.02 -18.37 -16.66
N ARG A 388 -9.02 -17.04 -16.73
CA ARG A 388 -8.85 -16.27 -17.95
C ARG A 388 -7.53 -15.54 -17.88
N VAL A 389 -6.83 -15.51 -19.00
CA VAL A 389 -5.58 -14.77 -19.16
C VAL A 389 -5.77 -13.72 -20.22
N ILE A 390 -5.37 -12.47 -19.92
CA ILE A 390 -5.28 -11.34 -20.85
C ILE A 390 -3.80 -11.11 -21.14
N THR A 391 -3.40 -11.11 -22.41
CA THR A 391 -2.01 -10.81 -22.81
C THR A 391 -1.90 -9.40 -23.38
N PHE A 392 -0.89 -8.64 -22.99
CA PHE A 392 -0.49 -7.39 -23.65
C PHE A 392 0.92 -7.58 -24.18
N ASN A 393 1.15 -7.37 -25.47
CA ASN A 393 2.47 -7.59 -26.06
C ASN A 393 2.81 -6.66 -27.23
N GLY A 394 2.05 -5.59 -27.41
CA GLY A 394 2.31 -4.51 -28.35
C GLY A 394 1.83 -4.80 -29.77
N THR A 395 2.09 -5.98 -30.33
CA THR A 395 1.88 -6.20 -31.79
C THR A 395 1.80 -7.67 -32.25
N SER A 396 1.71 -8.69 -31.39
CA SER A 396 1.85 -10.08 -31.89
C SER A 396 0.54 -10.73 -32.32
N ASN A 397 0.58 -11.43 -33.47
CA ASN A 397 -0.38 -12.50 -33.76
C ASN A 397 -0.27 -13.58 -32.66
N ASN A 398 -1.39 -14.13 -32.21
CA ASN A 398 -1.51 -15.22 -31.22
C ASN A 398 -1.01 -14.94 -29.79
N GLY A 399 -0.90 -13.69 -29.35
CA GLY A 399 -0.63 -13.38 -27.93
C GLY A 399 0.70 -13.97 -27.42
N LEU A 400 1.78 -13.87 -28.21
CA LEU A 400 3.11 -14.33 -27.84
C LEU A 400 3.59 -13.64 -26.56
N PHE A 401 3.86 -14.45 -25.54
CA PHE A 401 4.42 -14.02 -24.28
C PHE A 401 5.61 -14.93 -23.96
N SER A 402 6.79 -14.40 -24.23
CA SER A 402 8.09 -15.06 -24.10
C SER A 402 9.17 -13.98 -24.17
N PRO A 403 10.42 -14.26 -23.76
CA PRO A 403 11.55 -13.33 -23.95
C PRO A 403 11.80 -12.90 -25.41
N SER A 404 11.26 -13.64 -26.39
CA SER A 404 11.32 -13.29 -27.82
C SER A 404 10.17 -12.38 -28.29
N SER A 405 9.18 -12.11 -27.44
CA SER A 405 8.07 -11.21 -27.75
C SER A 405 8.58 -9.80 -28.05
N ALA A 406 7.93 -9.11 -28.99
CA ALA A 406 8.26 -7.74 -29.36
C ALA A 406 8.09 -6.79 -28.16
N GLY A 407 6.97 -6.96 -27.43
CA GLY A 407 6.60 -6.13 -26.29
C GLY A 407 6.35 -4.67 -26.68
N PHE A 408 6.23 -3.83 -25.66
CA PHE A 408 6.15 -2.37 -25.80
C PHE A 408 6.89 -1.69 -24.65
N THR A 409 7.20 -0.41 -24.77
CA THR A 409 7.92 0.33 -23.72
C THR A 409 7.12 0.33 -22.42
N LEU A 410 7.78 -0.01 -21.31
CA LEU A 410 7.22 0.11 -19.97
C LEU A 410 6.69 1.53 -19.73
N GLU A 411 5.48 1.63 -19.23
CA GLU A 411 4.78 2.90 -19.01
C GLU A 411 3.94 2.80 -17.73
N ASN A 412 3.60 3.95 -17.14
CA ASN A 412 2.64 4.00 -16.06
C ASN A 412 1.23 3.99 -16.66
N ALA A 413 0.46 2.93 -16.40
CA ALA A 413 -0.86 2.75 -17.00
C ALA A 413 -1.76 1.83 -16.17
N ASN A 414 -3.05 1.94 -16.45
CA ASN A 414 -4.11 1.10 -15.92
C ASN A 414 -4.56 0.12 -17.01
N TYR A 415 -4.35 -1.18 -16.81
CA TYR A 415 -4.62 -2.25 -17.77
C TYR A 415 -5.90 -3.02 -17.40
N THR A 416 -6.74 -3.35 -18.37
CA THR A 416 -8.01 -4.07 -18.17
C THR A 416 -8.46 -4.73 -19.49
N ALA A 417 -9.68 -5.26 -19.54
CA ALA A 417 -10.30 -5.74 -20.78
C ALA A 417 -11.77 -5.32 -20.88
N GLY A 418 -12.24 -5.04 -22.09
CA GLY A 418 -13.61 -4.59 -22.35
C GLY A 418 -13.86 -4.44 -23.83
N VAL A 419 -15.06 -4.05 -24.23
CA VAL A 419 -15.34 -3.81 -25.66
C VAL A 419 -14.54 -2.61 -26.18
N SER A 420 -14.12 -2.65 -27.45
CA SER A 420 -13.20 -1.65 -28.02
C SER A 420 -13.63 -0.18 -27.89
N PRO A 421 -14.93 0.20 -27.92
CA PRO A 421 -15.32 1.60 -27.72
C PRO A 421 -14.93 2.16 -26.34
N ARG A 422 -14.71 1.32 -25.32
CA ARG A 422 -14.21 1.75 -23.99
C ARG A 422 -12.84 2.42 -24.07
N PHE A 423 -12.05 2.10 -25.08
CA PHE A 423 -10.63 2.46 -25.18
C PHE A 423 -10.32 3.47 -26.29
N THR A 424 -11.32 4.28 -26.68
CA THR A 424 -11.15 5.33 -27.69
C THR A 424 -11.00 6.71 -27.04
N GLY A 425 -10.05 7.50 -27.52
CA GLY A 425 -9.82 8.90 -27.10
C GLY A 425 -9.12 9.02 -25.75
N SER A 426 -9.44 10.07 -25.00
CA SER A 426 -8.98 10.30 -23.63
C SER A 426 -10.13 10.85 -22.76
N PRO A 427 -10.05 10.75 -21.43
CA PRO A 427 -10.89 11.53 -20.54
C PRO A 427 -10.85 13.03 -20.90
N ILE A 428 -11.97 13.72 -20.70
CA ILE A 428 -11.99 15.18 -20.75
C ILE A 428 -11.38 15.71 -19.45
N HIS A 429 -10.48 16.68 -19.58
CA HIS A 429 -9.90 17.40 -18.45
C HIS A 429 -10.66 18.69 -18.20
N TYR A 430 -10.87 19.02 -16.93
CA TYR A 430 -11.45 20.28 -16.48
C TYR A 430 -10.48 20.96 -15.51
N TYR A 431 -10.24 22.25 -15.69
CA TYR A 431 -9.34 23.04 -14.87
C TYR A 431 -10.13 24.16 -14.18
N SER A 432 -10.05 24.26 -12.85
CA SER A 432 -10.75 25.30 -12.09
C SER A 432 -10.34 26.72 -12.49
N ASN A 433 -11.17 27.74 -12.33
CA ASN A 433 -10.73 29.14 -12.41
C ASN A 433 -9.84 29.45 -11.19
N PRO A 434 -8.68 30.14 -11.32
CA PRO A 434 -7.84 30.42 -10.16
C PRO A 434 -8.55 31.33 -9.15
N ALA A 435 -9.47 32.20 -9.60
CA ALA A 435 -10.28 33.02 -8.72
C ALA A 435 -11.30 32.22 -7.88
N GLY A 436 -11.38 30.90 -8.08
CA GLY A 436 -12.38 30.04 -7.47
C GLY A 436 -13.73 30.10 -8.17
N GLY A 437 -14.73 29.45 -7.59
CA GLY A 437 -16.08 29.44 -8.16
C GLY A 437 -17.02 28.43 -7.50
N ASN A 438 -18.15 28.18 -8.16
CA ASN A 438 -19.10 27.13 -7.77
C ASN A 438 -18.93 25.93 -8.72
N TRP A 439 -18.87 24.72 -8.18
CA TRP A 439 -18.75 23.47 -8.95
C TRP A 439 -19.77 23.36 -10.09
N HIS A 440 -21.00 23.83 -9.88
CA HIS A 440 -22.10 23.74 -10.84
C HIS A 440 -22.14 24.89 -11.85
N ALA A 441 -21.26 25.88 -11.72
CA ALA A 441 -21.20 27.00 -12.65
C ALA A 441 -20.22 26.69 -13.79
N THR A 442 -20.66 26.86 -15.04
CA THR A 442 -19.84 26.61 -16.23
C THR A 442 -18.56 27.46 -16.23
N GLY A 443 -18.66 28.75 -15.89
CA GLY A 443 -17.53 29.68 -15.85
C GLY A 443 -16.46 29.38 -14.79
N THR A 444 -16.70 28.40 -13.91
CA THR A 444 -15.70 27.90 -12.96
C THR A 444 -14.66 27.00 -13.62
N TRP A 445 -14.93 26.45 -14.80
CA TRP A 445 -14.13 25.37 -15.37
C TRP A 445 -13.72 25.66 -16.81
N ASP A 446 -12.44 25.54 -17.10
CA ASP A 446 -11.90 25.47 -18.45
C ASP A 446 -11.84 24.02 -18.92
N VAL A 447 -12.27 23.77 -20.15
CA VAL A 447 -12.27 22.43 -20.76
C VAL A 447 -10.97 22.20 -21.52
N GLY A 448 -10.36 21.03 -21.32
CA GLY A 448 -9.19 20.53 -22.06
C GLY A 448 -7.86 21.10 -21.60
N SER A 449 -7.77 22.42 -21.42
CA SER A 449 -6.59 23.10 -20.89
C SER A 449 -6.98 24.35 -20.11
N LYS A 450 -6.12 24.75 -19.17
CA LYS A 450 -6.25 26.02 -18.44
C LYS A 450 -6.28 27.21 -19.41
N GLY A 451 -7.25 28.10 -19.24
CA GLY A 451 -7.42 29.30 -20.06
C GLY A 451 -7.91 29.01 -21.49
N SER A 452 -8.54 27.86 -21.76
CA SER A 452 -8.99 27.50 -23.11
C SER A 452 -10.11 28.39 -23.66
N GLY A 453 -10.79 29.15 -22.80
CA GLY A 453 -11.97 29.97 -23.15
C GLY A 453 -13.22 29.14 -23.45
N THR A 454 -13.14 27.80 -23.36
CA THR A 454 -14.29 26.90 -23.46
C THR A 454 -14.68 26.45 -22.06
N HIS A 455 -15.93 26.70 -21.69
CA HIS A 455 -16.40 26.51 -20.32
C HIS A 455 -17.55 25.48 -20.24
N ALA A 456 -17.40 24.48 -19.38
CA ALA A 456 -18.44 23.48 -19.10
C ALA A 456 -18.23 22.84 -17.73
N VAL A 457 -19.31 22.38 -17.10
CA VAL A 457 -19.23 21.68 -15.81
C VAL A 457 -18.62 20.28 -16.01
N PRO A 458 -17.76 19.79 -15.07
CA PRO A 458 -17.19 18.46 -15.14
C PRO A 458 -18.22 17.35 -15.32
N THR A 459 -17.87 16.35 -16.14
CA THR A 459 -18.74 15.22 -16.50
C THR A 459 -18.27 13.90 -15.90
N THR A 460 -19.10 12.86 -15.96
CA THR A 460 -18.74 11.55 -15.40
C THR A 460 -17.53 10.98 -16.11
N GLY A 461 -16.56 10.47 -15.35
CA GLY A 461 -15.32 9.90 -15.89
C GLY A 461 -14.27 10.93 -16.32
N SER A 462 -14.49 12.22 -16.02
CA SER A 462 -13.53 13.29 -16.29
C SER A 462 -12.39 13.35 -15.27
N ILE A 463 -11.30 14.04 -15.66
CA ILE A 463 -10.21 14.42 -14.76
C ILE A 463 -10.42 15.88 -14.37
N VAL A 464 -10.49 16.16 -13.08
CA VAL A 464 -10.74 17.51 -12.56
C VAL A 464 -9.50 18.02 -11.83
N HIS A 465 -8.94 19.11 -12.34
CA HIS A 465 -7.82 19.81 -11.75
C HIS A 465 -8.33 21.01 -10.96
N ILE A 466 -8.13 20.99 -9.64
CA ILE A 466 -8.38 22.14 -8.77
C ILE A 466 -7.02 22.74 -8.48
N TYR A 467 -6.74 23.89 -9.08
CA TYR A 467 -5.44 24.52 -8.97
C TYR A 467 -5.49 25.86 -8.26
N ASN A 468 -4.38 26.18 -7.61
CA ASN A 468 -4.02 27.51 -7.16
C ASN A 468 -2.75 27.90 -7.91
N ASP A 469 -2.75 28.96 -8.70
CA ASP A 469 -1.56 29.43 -9.43
C ASP A 469 -0.78 30.51 -8.69
N ASN A 470 -1.21 30.84 -7.49
CA ASN A 470 -0.55 31.83 -6.69
C ASN A 470 0.79 31.32 -6.18
N THR A 471 1.85 32.05 -6.52
CA THR A 471 3.21 31.78 -6.03
C THR A 471 3.53 32.56 -4.77
N ASP A 472 2.73 33.56 -4.41
CA ASP A 472 2.83 34.28 -3.14
C ASP A 472 2.09 33.47 -2.06
N PRO A 473 2.80 32.93 -1.05
CA PRO A 473 2.18 32.15 0.01
C PRO A 473 1.19 32.95 0.86
N ASN A 474 1.19 34.29 0.79
CA ASN A 474 0.39 35.17 1.65
C ASN A 474 -0.98 35.57 1.09
N ILE A 475 -1.24 35.34 -0.19
CA ILE A 475 -2.52 35.73 -0.80
C ILE A 475 -3.57 34.67 -0.48
N GLN A 476 -4.65 35.08 0.19
CA GLN A 476 -5.76 34.19 0.55
C GLN A 476 -6.84 34.15 -0.55
N ASN A 477 -7.72 33.14 -0.47
CA ASN A 477 -8.93 32.99 -1.30
C ASN A 477 -8.75 32.59 -2.77
N VAL A 478 -7.58 32.07 -3.16
CA VAL A 478 -7.34 31.57 -4.53
C VAL A 478 -7.59 30.06 -4.59
N GLY A 479 -8.11 29.56 -5.71
CA GLY A 479 -8.32 28.12 -5.96
C GLY A 479 -9.44 27.48 -5.13
N ARG A 480 -10.46 28.24 -4.73
CA ARG A 480 -11.58 27.75 -3.89
C ARG A 480 -12.80 27.36 -4.71
N ILE A 481 -13.10 26.07 -4.78
CA ILE A 481 -14.28 25.54 -5.46
C ILE A 481 -15.35 25.16 -4.44
N ASN A 482 -16.54 25.77 -4.58
CA ASN A 482 -17.67 25.57 -3.67
C ASN A 482 -18.72 24.65 -4.29
N VAL A 483 -19.16 23.65 -3.53
CA VAL A 483 -20.32 22.80 -3.84
C VAL A 483 -21.48 23.28 -2.96
N GLN A 484 -22.32 24.15 -3.52
CA GLN A 484 -23.40 24.84 -2.78
C GLN A 484 -24.75 24.14 -2.82
N SER A 485 -24.94 23.20 -3.73
CA SER A 485 -26.17 22.40 -3.86
C SER A 485 -25.92 20.94 -3.49
N ALA A 486 -26.96 20.26 -3.03
CA ALA A 486 -26.86 18.84 -2.68
C ALA A 486 -26.53 18.00 -3.92
N GLY A 487 -25.46 17.21 -3.81
CA GLY A 487 -24.99 16.28 -4.83
C GLY A 487 -24.08 16.92 -5.90
N MET A 488 -23.15 16.13 -6.42
CA MET A 488 -22.43 16.42 -7.66
C MET A 488 -23.14 15.65 -8.78
N PRO A 489 -23.67 16.32 -9.83
CA PRO A 489 -24.49 15.67 -10.85
C PRO A 489 -23.73 14.60 -11.64
N TYR A 490 -22.40 14.70 -11.64
CA TYR A 490 -21.49 13.85 -12.38
C TYR A 490 -20.29 13.50 -11.50
N PHE A 491 -19.88 12.23 -11.55
CA PHE A 491 -18.80 11.71 -10.74
C PHE A 491 -17.48 11.74 -11.52
N PRO A 492 -16.49 12.57 -11.12
CA PRO A 492 -15.20 12.56 -11.78
C PRO A 492 -14.53 11.18 -11.63
N ALA A 493 -13.71 10.80 -12.59
CA ALA A 493 -12.83 9.65 -12.41
C ALA A 493 -11.72 9.99 -11.40
N GLU A 494 -11.23 11.24 -11.45
CA GLU A 494 -10.11 11.70 -10.66
C GLU A 494 -10.23 13.19 -10.33
N ILE A 495 -9.86 13.57 -9.11
CA ILE A 495 -9.65 14.95 -8.68
C ILE A 495 -8.17 15.12 -8.31
N ILE A 496 -7.53 16.09 -8.94
CA ILE A 496 -6.12 16.43 -8.75
C ILE A 496 -6.04 17.83 -8.16
N PHE A 497 -5.52 17.93 -6.95
CA PHE A 497 -5.17 19.21 -6.35
C PHE A 497 -3.77 19.64 -6.79
N GLU A 498 -3.68 20.77 -7.49
CA GLU A 498 -2.45 21.29 -8.06
C GLU A 498 -2.04 22.60 -7.40
N MET A 499 -0.81 22.66 -6.92
CA MET A 499 -0.20 23.87 -6.37
C MET A 499 1.17 24.04 -7.04
N PRO A 500 1.65 25.27 -7.31
CA PRO A 500 3.03 25.49 -7.68
C PRO A 500 3.97 24.85 -6.65
N ASN A 501 5.20 24.53 -7.06
CA ASN A 501 6.24 23.90 -6.24
C ASN A 501 6.72 24.83 -5.10
N ILE A 502 5.80 25.20 -4.20
CA ILE A 502 6.07 25.82 -2.92
C ILE A 502 6.31 24.66 -1.96
N PRO A 503 7.46 24.61 -1.27
CA PRO A 503 7.73 23.59 -0.26
C PRO A 503 6.61 23.50 0.78
N VAL A 504 6.46 22.34 1.42
CA VAL A 504 5.30 22.10 2.31
C VAL A 504 5.33 23.07 3.50
N GLU A 505 6.53 23.23 4.05
CA GLU A 505 6.95 24.19 5.07
C GLU A 505 6.63 25.65 4.75
N GLN A 506 6.59 26.04 3.47
CA GLN A 506 6.46 27.44 3.05
C GLN A 506 5.04 27.82 2.65
N SER A 507 4.13 26.87 2.50
CA SER A 507 2.75 27.22 2.14
C SER A 507 1.94 27.58 3.38
N ASN A 508 1.15 28.63 3.28
CA ASN A 508 0.05 28.83 4.20
C ASN A 508 -1.04 27.76 3.93
N SER A 509 -1.50 27.05 4.97
CA SER A 509 -2.64 26.13 4.86
C SER A 509 -3.92 26.81 4.36
N GLU A 510 -4.01 28.14 4.51
CA GLU A 510 -5.05 29.01 3.94
C GLU A 510 -4.96 29.29 2.44
N ASN A 511 -3.83 28.94 1.83
CA ASN A 511 -3.47 29.24 0.44
C ASN A 511 -3.13 27.97 -0.37
N ILE A 512 -3.91 26.91 -0.16
CA ILE A 512 -3.85 25.68 -0.97
C ILE A 512 -5.16 25.53 -1.76
N PRO A 513 -5.16 24.85 -2.93
CA PRO A 513 -6.40 24.62 -3.69
C PRO A 513 -7.43 23.87 -2.83
N ARG A 514 -8.70 24.28 -2.90
CA ARG A 514 -9.77 23.79 -2.01
C ARG A 514 -11.01 23.34 -2.75
N LEU A 515 -11.57 22.22 -2.29
CA LEU A 515 -12.93 21.78 -2.61
C LEU A 515 -13.78 21.86 -1.35
N GLN A 516 -14.76 22.76 -1.31
CA GLN A 516 -15.55 23.09 -0.15
C GLN A 516 -17.01 22.68 -0.35
N PHE A 517 -17.56 21.93 0.58
CA PHE A 517 -18.95 21.50 0.52
C PHE A 517 -19.81 22.24 1.54
N HIS A 518 -20.83 22.94 1.04
CA HIS A 518 -21.76 23.74 1.86
C HIS A 518 -23.15 23.09 1.98
N ALA A 519 -23.40 21.99 1.25
CA ALA A 519 -24.67 21.28 1.27
C ALA A 519 -24.49 19.84 1.79
N ALA A 520 -25.49 19.38 2.55
CA ALA A 520 -25.62 17.98 2.95
C ALA A 520 -25.73 17.07 1.72
N GLY A 521 -25.25 15.84 1.82
CA GLY A 521 -25.33 14.87 0.73
C GLY A 521 -24.19 13.85 0.72
N THR A 522 -24.26 12.94 -0.24
CA THR A 522 -23.22 11.97 -0.52
C THR A 522 -22.54 12.34 -1.84
N TYR A 523 -21.21 12.50 -1.81
CA TYR A 523 -20.41 12.94 -2.94
C TYR A 523 -19.36 11.87 -3.25
N ASP A 524 -19.34 11.34 -4.47
CA ASP A 524 -18.28 10.44 -4.93
C ASP A 524 -17.25 11.25 -5.72
N LEU A 525 -16.02 11.30 -5.20
CA LEU A 525 -14.91 12.10 -5.71
C LEU A 525 -13.96 11.30 -6.59
N GLY A 526 -14.24 10.02 -6.83
CA GLY A 526 -13.36 9.14 -7.59
C GLY A 526 -12.01 8.98 -6.89
N PHE A 527 -10.92 8.96 -7.66
CA PHE A 527 -9.56 8.96 -7.12
C PHE A 527 -9.10 10.38 -6.79
N VAL A 528 -8.62 10.62 -5.57
CA VAL A 528 -8.21 11.95 -5.11
C VAL A 528 -6.73 11.96 -4.77
N ARG A 529 -5.99 12.91 -5.37
CA ARG A 529 -4.57 13.09 -5.09
C ARG A 529 -4.12 14.54 -5.19
N GLY A 530 -2.83 14.74 -4.94
CA GLY A 530 -2.20 16.05 -4.96
C GLY A 530 -2.32 16.77 -3.62
N ARG A 531 -1.88 18.03 -3.61
CA ARG A 531 -1.76 18.85 -2.42
C ARG A 531 -2.91 19.84 -2.36
N GLY A 532 -3.84 19.67 -1.43
CA GLY A 532 -4.99 20.56 -1.32
C GLY A 532 -5.83 20.34 -0.07
N MET A 533 -7.01 20.94 -0.06
CA MET A 533 -7.94 20.87 1.05
C MET A 533 -9.32 20.39 0.60
N ILE A 534 -9.86 19.41 1.32
CA ILE A 534 -11.28 19.10 1.25
C ILE A 534 -11.95 19.68 2.50
N SER A 535 -12.90 20.58 2.30
CA SER A 535 -13.55 21.33 3.38
C SER A 535 -15.02 20.94 3.55
N TYR A 536 -15.43 20.74 4.80
CA TYR A 536 -16.75 20.31 5.21
C TYR A 536 -17.43 21.45 5.96
N GLY A 537 -18.56 21.94 5.41
CA GLY A 537 -19.32 23.06 5.96
C GLY A 537 -20.80 22.78 6.22
N ALA A 538 -21.24 21.52 6.08
CA ALA A 538 -22.65 21.14 6.18
C ALA A 538 -22.86 19.99 7.17
N ASN A 539 -24.06 19.92 7.74
CA ASN A 539 -24.52 18.76 8.51
C ASN A 539 -24.72 17.55 7.58
N SER A 540 -24.41 16.34 8.05
CA SER A 540 -24.69 15.09 7.33
C SER A 540 -24.09 15.00 5.92
N LEU A 541 -22.80 15.34 5.81
CA LEU A 541 -22.04 15.21 4.58
C LEU A 541 -21.21 13.93 4.57
N ILE A 542 -21.27 13.19 3.46
CA ILE A 542 -20.48 11.98 3.22
C ILE A 542 -19.71 12.14 1.92
N THR A 543 -18.39 12.03 1.97
CA THR A 543 -17.54 11.94 0.77
C THR A 543 -17.03 10.52 0.63
N ASN A 544 -17.36 9.91 -0.51
CA ASN A 544 -16.82 8.65 -0.99
C ASN A 544 -15.71 8.93 -1.99
N GLY A 545 -14.78 8.00 -2.11
CA GLY A 545 -13.68 8.11 -3.04
C GLY A 545 -12.48 7.29 -2.56
N ASP A 546 -11.48 7.25 -3.42
CA ASP A 546 -10.17 6.75 -3.08
C ASP A 546 -9.27 7.90 -2.66
N PHE A 547 -9.09 8.03 -1.34
CA PHE A 547 -8.32 9.09 -0.71
C PHE A 547 -6.89 8.67 -0.31
N GLY A 548 -6.39 7.50 -0.72
CA GLY A 548 -5.11 7.03 -0.17
C GLY A 548 -3.92 7.93 -0.50
N ASP A 549 -3.83 8.42 -1.74
CA ASP A 549 -2.78 9.35 -2.17
C ASP A 549 -2.95 10.72 -1.52
N PHE A 550 -4.18 11.25 -1.46
CA PHE A 550 -4.48 12.51 -0.81
C PHE A 550 -4.23 12.47 0.71
N GLY A 551 -4.68 11.40 1.37
CA GLY A 551 -4.63 11.22 2.81
C GLY A 551 -3.24 10.85 3.35
N THR A 552 -2.31 10.44 2.48
CA THR A 552 -0.89 10.24 2.81
C THR A 552 -0.01 11.40 2.35
N ASN A 553 -0.60 12.48 1.80
CA ASN A 553 0.16 13.67 1.42
C ASN A 553 0.32 14.62 2.63
N PRO A 554 1.56 14.98 3.03
CA PRO A 554 1.82 15.84 4.19
C PRO A 554 1.32 17.28 4.03
N GLY A 555 1.06 17.72 2.79
CA GLY A 555 0.53 19.06 2.49
C GLY A 555 -0.97 19.10 2.24
N SER A 556 -1.70 18.00 2.51
CA SER A 556 -3.15 17.89 2.29
C SER A 556 -3.94 17.97 3.60
N TYR A 557 -5.18 18.43 3.53
CA TYR A 557 -5.99 18.74 4.70
C TYR A 557 -7.46 18.32 4.52
N TYR A 558 -8.03 17.79 5.60
CA TYR A 558 -9.48 17.87 5.83
C TYR A 558 -9.78 19.05 6.75
N LEU A 559 -10.65 19.95 6.31
CA LEU A 559 -11.07 21.13 7.08
C LEU A 559 -12.54 21.03 7.48
N PHE A 560 -12.85 21.07 8.77
CA PHE A 560 -14.20 21.18 9.30
C PHE A 560 -14.42 22.61 9.80
N PHE A 561 -14.99 23.47 8.94
CA PHE A 561 -15.18 24.90 9.21
C PHE A 561 -16.61 25.25 9.63
N ASN A 562 -17.54 24.33 9.39
CA ASN A 562 -18.92 24.37 9.87
C ASN A 562 -19.47 22.93 9.84
N GLY A 563 -20.66 22.69 10.39
CA GLY A 563 -21.34 21.40 10.27
C GLY A 563 -21.72 20.78 11.61
N PRO A 564 -21.73 19.43 11.70
CA PRO A 564 -22.38 18.77 12.82
C PRO A 564 -21.54 18.94 14.09
N SER A 565 -22.22 19.06 15.22
CA SER A 565 -21.59 19.03 16.54
C SER A 565 -20.90 17.69 16.85
N GLN A 566 -21.06 16.68 15.98
CA GLN A 566 -20.46 15.37 16.12
C GLN A 566 -19.98 14.82 14.77
N LEU A 567 -18.69 14.48 14.68
CA LEU A 567 -18.05 13.89 13.52
C LEU A 567 -18.06 12.35 13.66
N THR A 568 -18.79 11.66 12.78
CA THR A 568 -18.93 10.18 12.83
C THR A 568 -18.49 9.48 11.55
N THR A 569 -18.21 10.23 10.48
CA THR A 569 -17.91 9.69 9.14
C THR A 569 -16.79 10.48 8.48
N ILE A 570 -15.66 10.61 9.17
CA ILE A 570 -14.44 11.22 8.64
C ILE A 570 -13.80 10.21 7.66
N PRO A 571 -13.55 10.59 6.39
CA PRO A 571 -12.91 9.71 5.42
C PRO A 571 -11.50 9.32 5.86
N ALA A 572 -11.10 8.08 5.57
CA ALA A 572 -9.75 7.58 5.83
C ALA A 572 -9.07 7.18 4.51
N PRO A 573 -7.73 7.35 4.38
CA PRO A 573 -6.82 7.93 5.37
C PRO A 573 -7.01 9.43 5.58
N ILE A 574 -6.65 9.92 6.78
CA ILE A 574 -6.74 11.32 7.18
C ILE A 574 -5.34 11.92 7.05
N PRO A 575 -5.12 12.96 6.22
CA PRO A 575 -3.83 13.63 6.14
C PRO A 575 -3.67 14.54 7.37
N ASN A 576 -3.54 15.85 7.19
CA ASN A 576 -3.78 16.78 8.29
C ASN A 576 -5.30 16.93 8.50
N MET A 577 -5.72 17.18 9.74
CA MET A 577 -7.10 17.51 10.08
C MET A 577 -7.14 18.88 10.72
N MET A 578 -8.02 19.75 10.23
CA MET A 578 -8.21 21.12 10.71
C MET A 578 -9.67 21.30 11.14
N ILE A 579 -9.90 21.89 12.31
CA ILE A 579 -11.23 22.12 12.87
C ILE A 579 -11.34 23.58 13.32
N GLU A 580 -12.28 24.32 12.73
CA GLU A 580 -12.56 25.73 13.05
C GLU A 580 -13.92 25.93 13.73
N TYR A 581 -14.70 24.84 13.87
CA TYR A 581 -16.00 24.85 14.53
C TYR A 581 -16.04 23.83 15.66
N SER A 582 -16.73 24.15 16.75
CA SER A 582 -16.81 23.26 17.91
C SER A 582 -17.48 21.93 17.56
N ALA A 583 -16.78 20.81 17.78
CA ALA A 583 -17.25 19.50 17.36
C ALA A 583 -16.72 18.36 18.25
N ASN A 584 -17.53 17.33 18.41
CA ASN A 584 -17.15 16.09 19.09
C ASN A 584 -16.67 15.06 18.07
N ILE A 585 -15.48 14.50 18.25
CA ILE A 585 -14.97 13.42 17.38
C ILE A 585 -15.50 12.10 17.93
N ASN A 586 -16.52 11.54 17.28
CA ASN A 586 -17.13 10.27 17.66
C ASN A 586 -16.79 9.16 16.65
N GLN A 587 -15.50 8.98 16.39
CA GLN A 587 -14.95 7.94 15.54
C GLN A 587 -13.52 7.64 15.98
N ASN A 588 -13.13 6.37 16.07
CA ASN A 588 -11.72 6.02 16.21
C ASN A 588 -10.98 6.47 14.94
N ILE A 589 -10.02 7.39 15.08
CA ILE A 589 -9.30 7.96 13.93
C ILE A 589 -7.79 7.91 14.13
N VAL A 590 -7.09 7.78 13.01
CA VAL A 590 -5.64 7.95 12.91
C VAL A 590 -5.39 9.10 11.93
N ILE A 591 -4.77 10.15 12.42
CA ILE A 591 -4.38 11.35 11.66
C ILE A 591 -2.92 11.17 11.28
N ASN A 592 -2.63 11.10 9.97
CA ASN A 592 -1.29 10.78 9.49
C ASN A 592 -0.25 11.87 9.81
N TYR A 593 -0.70 13.09 10.01
CA TYR A 593 0.12 14.26 10.30
C TYR A 593 -0.45 15.04 11.48
N ASP A 594 -0.81 16.32 11.29
CA ASP A 594 -1.17 17.23 12.36
C ASP A 594 -2.70 17.31 12.57
N LEU A 595 -3.12 17.45 13.83
CA LEU A 595 -4.47 17.89 14.20
C LEU A 595 -4.41 19.37 14.60
N ILE A 596 -5.08 20.22 13.84
CA ILE A 596 -5.11 21.68 14.02
C ILE A 596 -6.50 22.09 14.49
N ILE A 597 -6.57 22.81 15.62
CA ILE A 597 -7.82 23.35 16.15
C ILE A 597 -7.67 24.86 16.28
N GLN A 598 -8.62 25.61 15.74
CA GLN A 598 -8.60 27.08 15.70
C GLN A 598 -10.02 27.65 15.66
N GLY A 599 -10.18 28.97 15.49
CA GLY A 599 -11.48 29.63 15.33
C GLY A 599 -12.33 29.66 16.61
N ASN A 600 -11.72 29.66 17.80
CA ASN A 600 -12.38 29.43 19.10
C ASN A 600 -13.08 28.06 19.19
N ALA A 601 -12.74 27.09 18.34
CA ALA A 601 -13.37 25.77 18.37
C ALA A 601 -13.04 25.03 19.68
N THR A 602 -14.07 24.40 20.25
CA THR A 602 -13.94 23.41 21.32
C THR A 602 -14.13 22.02 20.72
N VAL A 603 -13.09 21.18 20.79
CA VAL A 603 -13.11 19.81 20.27
C VAL A 603 -13.03 18.82 21.42
N GLN A 604 -13.94 17.86 21.42
CA GLN A 604 -13.96 16.79 22.42
C GLN A 604 -13.83 15.41 21.74
N PRO A 605 -12.83 14.58 22.11
CA PRO A 605 -12.75 13.22 21.61
C PRO A 605 -13.72 12.34 22.41
N LEU A 606 -14.71 11.75 21.73
CA LEU A 606 -15.58 10.71 22.31
C LEU A 606 -15.04 9.30 22.00
N GLN A 607 -14.06 9.22 21.10
CA GLN A 607 -13.38 8.00 20.71
C GLN A 607 -11.87 8.20 20.61
N ASP A 608 -11.12 7.10 20.46
CA ASP A 608 -9.66 7.15 20.48
C ASP A 608 -9.13 7.91 19.26
N ILE A 609 -8.11 8.73 19.49
CA ILE A 609 -7.46 9.52 18.44
C ILE A 609 -5.96 9.22 18.49
N ASP A 610 -5.38 8.84 17.36
CA ASP A 610 -3.95 8.72 17.17
C ASP A 610 -3.45 9.81 16.20
N ILE A 611 -2.72 10.79 16.73
CA ILE A 611 -2.13 11.90 15.97
C ILE A 611 -0.67 11.55 15.77
N ARG A 612 -0.27 11.17 14.55
CA ARG A 612 1.09 10.69 14.30
C ARG A 612 2.15 11.78 14.41
N ARG A 613 1.75 13.05 14.32
CA ARG A 613 2.65 14.20 14.42
C ARG A 613 2.20 15.14 15.56
N ASP A 614 1.82 16.38 15.26
CA ASP A 614 1.61 17.44 16.25
C ASP A 614 0.11 17.70 16.51
N LEU A 615 -0.25 18.04 17.75
CA LEU A 615 -1.55 18.64 18.10
C LEU A 615 -1.36 20.15 18.22
N ILE A 616 -1.94 20.93 17.31
CA ILE A 616 -1.76 22.38 17.22
C ILE A 616 -3.05 23.09 17.68
N LEU A 617 -2.93 23.99 18.65
CA LEU A 617 -4.06 24.68 19.27
C LEU A 617 -3.94 26.20 19.15
N GLY A 618 -4.95 26.82 18.55
CA GLY A 618 -5.23 28.25 18.70
C GLY A 618 -4.50 29.18 17.74
N PHE A 619 -4.16 28.69 16.54
CA PHE A 619 -3.49 29.49 15.49
C PHE A 619 -4.20 30.82 15.20
N TRP A 620 -5.49 30.76 14.87
CA TRP A 620 -6.33 31.94 14.68
C TRP A 620 -7.50 31.89 15.65
N GLN A 621 -7.63 32.91 16.50
CA GLN A 621 -8.71 33.05 17.48
C GLN A 621 -8.80 31.94 18.54
N GLY A 622 -7.69 31.38 19.04
CA GLY A 622 -7.72 30.42 20.15
C GLY A 622 -8.41 29.09 19.81
N ALA A 623 -8.32 28.13 20.74
CA ALA A 623 -8.89 26.79 20.60
C ALA A 623 -8.97 26.09 21.95
N THR A 624 -9.81 25.06 22.05
CA THR A 624 -9.86 24.18 23.23
C THR A 624 -9.94 22.73 22.76
N PHE A 625 -9.02 21.89 23.23
CA PHE A 625 -9.14 20.44 23.16
C PHE A 625 -9.46 19.91 24.55
N GLN A 626 -10.63 19.31 24.72
CA GLN A 626 -11.17 18.95 26.03
C GLN A 626 -11.61 17.49 26.07
N PHE A 627 -11.06 16.73 27.01
CA PHE A 627 -11.55 15.38 27.28
C PHE A 627 -12.97 15.41 27.86
N PRO A 628 -13.83 14.43 27.51
CA PRO A 628 -15.18 14.38 28.02
C PRO A 628 -15.17 14.15 29.54
N ALA A 629 -15.96 14.94 30.29
CA ALA A 629 -16.04 14.84 31.75
C ALA A 629 -16.71 13.55 32.23
N THR A 630 -17.50 12.90 31.37
CA THR A 630 -18.20 11.65 31.60
C THR A 630 -18.17 10.80 30.34
N GLY A 631 -18.34 9.48 30.48
CA GLY A 631 -18.41 8.57 29.34
C GLY A 631 -17.35 7.48 29.38
N ARG A 632 -17.10 6.88 28.22
CA ARG A 632 -16.07 5.84 28.06
C ARG A 632 -14.67 6.45 28.21
N ALA A 633 -13.72 5.64 28.68
CA ALA A 633 -12.32 6.02 28.61
C ALA A 633 -11.91 6.27 27.15
N VAL A 634 -11.18 7.36 26.91
CA VAL A 634 -10.70 7.76 25.59
C VAL A 634 -9.19 7.92 25.65
N LYS A 635 -8.48 7.32 24.70
CA LYS A 635 -7.04 7.47 24.53
C LYS A 635 -6.76 8.45 23.39
N VAL A 636 -5.96 9.47 23.68
CA VAL A 636 -5.38 10.35 22.66
C VAL A 636 -3.87 10.16 22.67
N THR A 637 -3.31 9.80 21.53
CA THR A 637 -1.86 9.68 21.33
C THR A 637 -1.40 10.85 20.47
N VAL A 638 -0.32 11.52 20.87
CA VAL A 638 0.35 12.55 20.08
C VAL A 638 1.76 12.05 19.85
N GLY A 639 2.13 11.85 18.59
CA GLY A 639 3.41 11.26 18.20
C GLY A 639 4.60 12.19 18.44
N ARG A 640 4.34 13.50 18.50
CA ARG A 640 5.33 14.54 18.76
C ARG A 640 4.83 15.56 19.79
N ASP A 641 4.52 16.78 19.35
CA ASP A 641 4.35 17.93 20.23
C ASP A 641 2.87 18.33 20.39
N ILE A 642 2.52 18.84 21.57
CA ILE A 642 1.29 19.63 21.77
C ILE A 642 1.71 21.09 21.71
N ASP A 643 1.36 21.76 20.61
CA ASP A 643 1.88 23.07 20.25
C ASP A 643 0.82 24.18 20.37
N PHE A 644 1.20 25.25 21.07
CA PHE A 644 0.40 26.47 21.28
C PHE A 644 1.06 27.70 20.64
N THR A 645 2.21 27.51 19.99
CA THR A 645 3.16 28.55 19.58
C THR A 645 3.45 28.50 18.10
N ARG A 646 3.36 27.33 17.46
CA ARG A 646 3.44 27.22 16.01
C ARG A 646 2.21 27.85 15.38
N GLU A 647 2.47 28.83 14.53
CA GLU A 647 1.75 28.87 13.28
C GLU A 647 1.97 27.51 12.57
N PRO A 648 0.95 26.84 12.02
CA PRO A 648 1.08 25.53 11.36
C PRO A 648 1.89 25.66 10.07
N TYR A 649 3.19 25.88 10.23
CA TYR A 649 4.26 25.74 9.26
C TYR A 649 5.14 24.59 9.76
N PRO A 650 5.36 23.54 8.94
CA PRO A 650 6.55 22.70 9.10
C PRO A 650 7.81 23.55 9.13
#